data_AF-A0A7X4C2H6-F1
#
_entry.id   AF-A0A7X4C2H6-F1
#
_cell.length_a   1.000
_cell.length_b   1.000
_cell.length_c   1.000
_cell.angle_alpha   90.00
_cell.angle_beta   90.00
_cell.angle_gamma   90.00
#
_symmetry.space_group_name_H-M   'P 1'
#
loop_
_entity.id
_entity.type
_entity.pdbx_description
1 polymer ?
#
loop_
_entity_poly.entity_id
_entity_poly.type
_entity_poly.pdbx_seq_one_letter_code
_entity_poly.pdbx_strand_id
1 'polypeptide(L)'
;MPDLEEAVDALGPALATAALAGRYDVAESPVELASASMNHVKQPFIEQVRFFRDKIDLGTQSWTDIWQEEHDRAFVVAGAAHADLVGDLRQAVDSAIAEGTTIAKFREAFDGIVAKHGWSYKGGRNWRTRVIYDTNVRSSYSAGRYRQMKEGAERRPFWRYRHSHASEDPREQHLAWDGMVLRHDDPWWDTHYPINGWGCKCYVEALNARDLERLGKKGPDKAPAIRTRTVTVGATGPSPRTVEVPEGIDPGFAYAPGQSAVRKPAADPWAIGEITRADATTRQVGKQAGSNPGGLFAGSDGVTRYVKFYEDPAQAYGEAVANRAYRELGLEAPVSELVRDGERIVGVANGIVDHIGTLGSLKGLPKGRSRETLKGYAADAWLANWDAVGLSLDNVVATRTTWKSVARIDQGGSLLMRARAGRKPLDRLDRITEWDGFADAQRNPAYAKVLQAAGYGSADDLGQGALLQIKAITELGKRTDGFKRLAPEVAGVAEADVAAIRTLMARRARQLESEIRPRVRAAMRAAKGIDAHQARTKAAMGAWFAQALTTGKRKVAGGAPGGNMTDPELASAYSYTTEHRGWTHYNAVNRELREADKAGRAPSKRVADYALTLNDGLDKLPDRKGTFYRGAQLSADEQAAYTVGSEHVWAGFSSTSSSRSKAFSRNTRFIVKARHGKDIRKLSAYGGEAEVLLKAGTRLIVRNRYQDRGVLEIEVEEIDG
;
A
#
# COMPACT_ATOMS: atom_id res chain seq x y z
N MET A 1 -23.40 -24.25 -30.38
CA MET A 1 -22.78 -25.39 -31.09
C MET A 1 -23.61 -25.60 -32.34
N PRO A 2 -23.09 -25.57 -33.58
CA PRO A 2 -21.71 -25.44 -34.10
C PRO A 2 -21.40 -23.97 -34.46
N ASP A 3 -20.25 -23.45 -34.91
CA ASP A 3 -19.02 -23.97 -35.52
C ASP A 3 -17.80 -23.27 -34.88
N LEU A 4 -16.89 -24.05 -34.29
CA LEU A 4 -15.57 -23.60 -33.81
C LEU A 4 -14.44 -24.18 -34.68
N GLU A 5 -14.78 -25.06 -35.64
CA GLU A 5 -13.84 -25.65 -36.59
C GLU A 5 -13.58 -24.72 -37.79
N GLU A 6 -14.54 -23.88 -38.21
CA GLU A 6 -14.36 -22.95 -39.34
C GLU A 6 -13.38 -21.80 -39.04
N ALA A 7 -13.17 -21.46 -37.76
CA ALA A 7 -12.23 -20.42 -37.34
C ALA A 7 -10.76 -20.89 -37.33
N VAL A 8 -10.51 -22.20 -37.36
CA VAL A 8 -9.16 -22.78 -37.35
C VAL A 8 -8.58 -22.84 -38.76
N ASP A 9 -9.40 -23.02 -39.80
CA ASP A 9 -8.94 -23.08 -41.20
C ASP A 9 -8.52 -21.71 -41.78
N ALA A 10 -8.99 -20.60 -41.21
CA ALA A 10 -8.64 -19.25 -41.68
C ALA A 10 -7.23 -18.77 -41.26
N LEU A 11 -6.55 -19.47 -40.35
CA LEU A 11 -5.21 -19.10 -39.85
C LEU A 11 -4.07 -19.87 -40.55
N GLY A 12 -4.38 -20.87 -41.38
CA GLY A 12 -3.39 -21.71 -42.09
C GLY A 12 -2.42 -20.95 -43.01
N PRO A 13 -2.86 -19.95 -43.82
CA PRO A 13 -1.96 -19.31 -44.79
C PRO A 13 -0.98 -18.29 -44.18
N ALA A 14 -1.30 -17.69 -43.03
CA ALA A 14 -0.47 -16.67 -42.39
C ALA A 14 0.71 -17.26 -41.61
N LEU A 15 0.55 -18.47 -41.06
CA LEU A 15 1.63 -19.19 -40.35
C LEU A 15 2.63 -19.87 -41.30
N ALA A 16 2.22 -20.27 -42.50
CA ALA A 16 3.13 -20.91 -43.47
C ALA A 16 4.18 -19.96 -44.04
N THR A 17 3.89 -18.65 -44.11
CA THR A 17 4.83 -17.64 -44.63
C THR A 17 5.89 -17.24 -43.59
N ALA A 18 5.60 -17.38 -42.29
CA ALA A 18 6.54 -17.06 -41.22
C ALA A 18 7.55 -18.19 -40.94
N ALA A 19 7.18 -19.45 -41.22
CA ALA A 19 8.05 -20.62 -41.00
C ALA A 19 9.24 -20.72 -41.99
N LEU A 20 9.20 -20.00 -43.13
CA LEU A 20 10.23 -20.07 -44.17
C LEU A 20 11.35 -19.01 -44.04
N ALA A 21 11.32 -18.13 -43.03
CA ALA A 21 12.25 -16.99 -42.93
C ALA A 21 13.33 -17.09 -41.82
N GLY A 22 13.38 -18.17 -41.03
CA GLY A 22 14.56 -18.55 -40.24
C GLY A 22 15.16 -17.49 -39.29
N ARG A 23 14.34 -16.68 -38.61
CA ARG A 23 14.81 -15.72 -37.59
C ARG A 23 13.97 -15.80 -36.32
N TYR A 24 14.47 -16.52 -35.32
CA TYR A 24 14.00 -16.41 -33.95
C TYR A 24 14.97 -15.51 -33.16
N ASP A 25 14.60 -14.23 -33.02
CA ASP A 25 14.94 -13.43 -31.83
C ASP A 25 13.66 -13.38 -30.98
N VAL A 26 13.71 -13.91 -29.75
CA VAL A 26 12.54 -14.03 -28.88
C VAL A 26 12.29 -12.70 -28.17
N ALA A 27 11.50 -11.83 -28.82
CA ALA A 27 10.94 -10.63 -28.22
C ALA A 27 9.63 -10.94 -27.46
N GLU A 28 9.58 -10.44 -26.23
CA GLU A 28 8.46 -10.06 -25.34
C GLU A 28 7.03 -10.54 -25.69
N SER A 29 6.39 -11.23 -24.74
CA SER A 29 5.02 -11.72 -24.89
C SER A 29 3.96 -10.61 -24.67
N PRO A 30 2.76 -10.71 -25.29
CA PRO A 30 1.68 -9.72 -25.18
C PRO A 30 1.12 -9.49 -23.76
N VAL A 31 1.45 -10.36 -22.80
CA VAL A 31 1.01 -10.24 -21.39
C VAL A 31 1.86 -9.24 -20.60
N GLU A 32 3.14 -9.03 -20.97
CA GLU A 32 4.01 -8.08 -20.27
C GLU A 32 3.66 -6.61 -20.58
N LEU A 33 3.10 -6.32 -21.77
CA LEU A 33 2.64 -4.97 -22.17
C LEU A 33 1.41 -4.48 -21.38
N ALA A 34 0.55 -5.37 -20.88
CA ALA A 34 -0.60 -5.00 -20.06
C ALA A 34 -0.22 -4.60 -18.61
N SER A 35 0.96 -5.01 -18.13
CA SER A 35 1.42 -4.73 -16.77
C SER A 35 2.12 -3.38 -16.60
N ALA A 36 2.46 -2.70 -17.71
CA ALA A 36 3.27 -1.49 -17.70
C ALA A 36 2.48 -0.16 -17.64
N SER A 37 1.15 -0.17 -17.77
CA SER A 37 0.34 1.06 -17.90
C SER A 37 -0.60 1.38 -16.73
N MET A 38 -0.31 0.91 -15.50
CA MET A 38 -1.12 1.22 -14.31
C MET A 38 -0.24 1.62 -13.11
N ASN A 39 0.19 2.89 -13.07
CA ASN A 39 0.73 3.50 -11.85
C ASN A 39 -0.41 3.80 -10.86
N HIS A 40 -0.93 2.76 -10.22
CA HIS A 40 -1.71 2.88 -8.98
C HIS A 40 -0.74 2.92 -7.79
N VAL A 41 -0.87 3.92 -6.92
CA VAL A 41 -0.23 3.87 -5.59
C VAL A 41 -0.94 2.77 -4.79
N LYS A 42 -0.48 1.52 -4.94
CA LYS A 42 -0.92 0.36 -4.15
C LYS A 42 -0.56 0.64 -2.69
N GLN A 43 -1.54 0.57 -1.79
CA GLN A 43 -1.26 0.55 -0.36
C GLN A 43 -0.48 -0.74 -0.05
N PRO A 44 0.62 -0.68 0.72
CA PRO A 44 1.33 -1.89 1.13
C PRO A 44 0.41 -2.79 1.95
N PHE A 45 0.41 -4.09 1.62
CA PHE A 45 -0.25 -5.09 2.45
C PHE A 45 0.61 -5.32 3.70
N ILE A 46 0.22 -4.74 4.84
CA ILE A 46 1.10 -4.58 6.00
C ILE A 46 1.55 -5.92 6.61
N GLU A 47 0.70 -6.94 6.58
CA GLU A 47 1.01 -8.28 7.10
C GLU A 47 2.07 -8.96 6.24
N GLN A 48 2.04 -8.77 4.92
CA GLN A 48 3.09 -9.21 4.01
C GLN A 48 4.40 -8.45 4.27
N VAL A 49 4.34 -7.12 4.36
CA VAL A 49 5.52 -6.27 4.61
C VAL A 49 6.21 -6.69 5.91
N ARG A 50 5.43 -6.85 6.98
CA ARG A 50 5.93 -7.29 8.28
C ARG A 50 6.59 -8.66 8.18
N PHE A 51 5.88 -9.66 7.64
CA PHE A 51 6.43 -11.00 7.49
C PHE A 51 7.74 -10.99 6.70
N PHE A 52 7.81 -10.23 5.60
CA PHE A 52 9.02 -10.16 4.79
C PHE A 52 10.18 -9.46 5.52
N ARG A 53 9.90 -8.39 6.28
CA ARG A 53 10.90 -7.62 7.02
C ARG A 53 11.39 -8.29 8.31
N ASP A 54 10.58 -9.19 8.88
CA ASP A 54 10.95 -9.99 10.06
C ASP A 54 11.99 -11.08 9.71
N LYS A 55 12.25 -11.33 8.42
CA LYS A 55 13.25 -12.30 7.98
C LYS A 55 14.69 -11.80 8.16
N ILE A 56 15.58 -12.70 8.56
CA ILE A 56 17.03 -12.45 8.60
C ILE A 56 17.67 -12.73 7.24
N ASP A 57 18.69 -11.96 6.89
CA ASP A 57 19.48 -12.19 5.67
C ASP A 57 20.49 -13.32 5.89
N LEU A 58 20.42 -14.38 5.08
CA LEU A 58 21.40 -15.47 5.11
C LEU A 58 22.00 -15.72 3.72
N GLY A 59 23.33 -15.83 3.68
CA GLY A 59 24.06 -16.24 2.48
C GLY A 59 23.91 -17.74 2.25
N THR A 60 23.64 -18.16 1.00
CA THR A 60 23.53 -19.58 0.63
C THR A 60 24.28 -19.85 -0.67
N GLN A 61 24.82 -21.05 -0.82
CA GLN A 61 25.44 -21.51 -2.07
C GLN A 61 24.42 -22.22 -2.97
N SER A 62 23.50 -22.98 -2.37
CA SER A 62 22.44 -23.71 -3.04
C SER A 62 21.07 -23.35 -2.48
N TRP A 63 20.02 -23.55 -3.28
CA TRP A 63 18.64 -23.35 -2.81
C TRP A 63 18.25 -24.39 -1.75
N THR A 64 18.98 -25.51 -1.66
CA THR A 64 18.77 -26.58 -0.67
C THR A 64 19.37 -26.29 0.70
N ASP A 65 20.13 -25.20 0.84
CA ASP A 65 20.81 -24.82 2.11
C ASP A 65 19.81 -24.33 3.16
N ILE A 66 18.64 -23.89 2.72
CA ILE A 66 17.46 -23.55 3.53
C ILE A 66 16.30 -24.38 2.99
N TRP A 67 15.47 -24.92 3.86
CA TRP A 67 14.44 -25.88 3.52
C TRP A 67 13.09 -25.54 4.15
N GLN A 68 12.03 -25.57 3.34
CA GLN A 68 10.64 -25.44 3.79
C GLN A 68 10.43 -24.28 4.77
N GLU A 69 9.99 -24.55 6.00
CA GLU A 69 9.64 -23.54 6.99
C GLU A 69 10.80 -22.63 7.40
N GLU A 70 12.06 -23.01 7.15
CA GLU A 70 13.21 -22.13 7.36
C GLU A 70 13.12 -20.85 6.51
N HIS A 71 12.44 -20.91 5.35
CA HIS A 71 12.14 -19.74 4.52
C HIS A 71 11.18 -18.75 5.19
N ASP A 72 10.45 -19.12 6.25
CA ASP A 72 9.66 -18.16 7.03
C ASP A 72 10.54 -17.24 7.87
N ARG A 73 11.76 -17.67 8.20
CA ARG A 73 12.68 -16.94 9.08
C ARG A 73 13.83 -16.30 8.32
N ALA A 74 14.20 -16.84 7.17
CA ALA A 74 15.35 -16.35 6.40
C ALA A 74 14.97 -15.86 5.00
N PHE A 75 15.54 -14.72 4.59
CA PHE A 75 15.64 -14.33 3.20
C PHE A 75 16.97 -14.84 2.65
N VAL A 76 16.89 -15.59 1.56
CA VAL A 76 18.06 -16.16 0.89
C VAL A 76 17.93 -16.05 -0.62
N VAL A 77 19.09 -15.94 -1.28
CA VAL A 77 19.19 -16.05 -2.74
C VAL A 77 20.31 -17.06 -3.04
N ALA A 78 19.95 -18.20 -3.63
CA ALA A 78 20.89 -19.29 -3.89
C ALA A 78 22.12 -18.84 -4.69
N GLY A 79 23.33 -19.00 -4.18
CA GLY A 79 24.57 -18.55 -4.84
C GLY A 79 24.92 -17.09 -4.57
N ALA A 80 24.13 -16.36 -3.78
CA ALA A 80 24.52 -15.10 -3.18
C ALA A 80 25.06 -15.37 -1.77
N ALA A 81 26.38 -15.58 -1.66
CA ALA A 81 27.03 -15.95 -0.40
C ALA A 81 27.42 -14.72 0.47
N HIS A 82 27.56 -13.53 -0.13
CA HIS A 82 27.96 -12.32 0.58
C HIS A 82 26.75 -11.60 1.20
N ALA A 83 26.85 -11.23 2.48
CA ALA A 83 25.77 -10.57 3.22
C ALA A 83 25.28 -9.26 2.56
N ASP A 84 26.20 -8.44 2.03
CA ASP A 84 25.84 -7.18 1.36
C ASP A 84 25.06 -7.39 0.05
N LEU A 85 25.39 -8.45 -0.70
CA LEU A 85 24.66 -8.83 -1.91
C LEU A 85 23.24 -9.32 -1.57
N VAL A 86 23.11 -10.17 -0.54
CA VAL A 86 21.81 -10.67 -0.06
C VAL A 86 20.95 -9.51 0.45
N GLY A 87 21.52 -8.59 1.23
CA GLY A 87 20.80 -7.43 1.75
C GLY A 87 20.31 -6.48 0.65
N ASP A 88 21.12 -6.23 -0.38
CA ASP A 88 20.71 -5.41 -1.53
C ASP A 88 19.59 -6.08 -2.35
N LEU A 89 19.68 -7.40 -2.56
CA LEU A 89 18.62 -8.17 -3.22
C LEU A 89 17.33 -8.19 -2.40
N ARG A 90 17.43 -8.34 -1.07
CA ARG A 90 16.27 -8.24 -0.18
C ARG A 90 15.64 -6.87 -0.26
N GLN A 91 16.43 -5.80 -0.31
CA GLN A 91 15.92 -4.44 -0.46
C GLN A 91 15.14 -4.26 -1.77
N ALA A 92 15.64 -4.80 -2.88
CA ALA A 92 14.94 -4.73 -4.16
C ALA A 92 13.57 -5.43 -4.10
N VAL A 93 13.48 -6.55 -3.38
CA VAL A 93 12.22 -7.26 -3.13
C VAL A 93 11.33 -6.51 -2.11
N ASP A 94 11.89 -5.94 -1.04
CA ASP A 94 11.14 -5.14 -0.05
C ASP A 94 10.48 -3.94 -0.72
N SER A 95 11.20 -3.23 -1.60
CA SER A 95 10.61 -2.14 -2.38
C SER A 95 9.52 -2.66 -3.33
N ALA A 96 9.66 -3.85 -3.92
CA ALA A 96 8.57 -4.45 -4.70
C ALA A 96 7.31 -4.73 -3.87
N ILE A 97 7.49 -5.18 -2.64
CA ILE A 97 6.40 -5.48 -1.71
C ILE A 97 5.77 -4.20 -1.13
N ALA A 98 6.59 -3.30 -0.59
CA ALA A 98 6.16 -2.12 0.16
C ALA A 98 5.69 -0.97 -0.75
N GLU A 99 6.26 -0.84 -1.94
CA GLU A 99 5.95 0.25 -2.88
C GLU A 99 5.12 -0.25 -4.09
N GLY A 100 4.91 -1.57 -4.22
CA GLY A 100 4.15 -2.17 -5.31
C GLY A 100 4.84 -2.08 -6.68
N THR A 101 6.18 -2.11 -6.72
CA THR A 101 6.94 -1.97 -7.98
C THR A 101 6.83 -3.20 -8.88
N THR A 102 7.02 -2.99 -10.19
CA THR A 102 6.94 -4.05 -11.21
C THR A 102 8.21 -4.89 -11.27
N ILE A 103 8.12 -6.09 -11.86
CA ILE A 103 9.30 -6.92 -12.14
C ILE A 103 10.33 -6.20 -13.03
N ALA A 104 9.90 -5.29 -13.90
CA ALA A 104 10.81 -4.46 -14.70
C ALA A 104 11.70 -3.57 -13.83
N LYS A 105 11.11 -2.87 -12.84
CA LYS A 105 11.88 -2.07 -11.87
C LYS A 105 12.77 -2.93 -10.99
N PHE A 106 12.30 -4.11 -10.60
CA PHE A 106 13.13 -5.08 -9.88
C PHE A 106 14.33 -5.52 -10.72
N ARG A 107 14.14 -5.77 -12.02
CA ARG A 107 15.20 -6.15 -12.97
C ARG A 107 16.24 -5.04 -13.12
N GLU A 108 15.83 -3.77 -13.21
CA GLU A 108 16.76 -2.62 -13.21
C GLU A 108 17.59 -2.56 -11.93
N ALA A 109 16.96 -2.71 -10.76
CA ALA A 109 17.67 -2.74 -9.49
C ALA A 109 18.62 -3.95 -9.42
N PHE A 110 18.17 -5.13 -9.85
CA PHE A 110 18.96 -6.35 -9.89
C PHE A 110 20.22 -6.20 -10.72
N ASP A 111 20.13 -5.59 -11.91
CA ASP A 111 21.30 -5.35 -12.77
C ASP A 111 22.32 -4.43 -12.10
N GLY A 112 21.84 -3.37 -11.44
CA GLY A 112 22.69 -2.48 -10.65
C GLY A 112 23.39 -3.21 -9.49
N ILE A 113 22.68 -4.11 -8.80
CA ILE A 113 23.21 -4.91 -7.69
C ILE A 113 24.26 -5.91 -8.19
N VAL A 114 23.98 -6.62 -9.29
CA VAL A 114 24.91 -7.56 -9.93
C VAL A 114 26.20 -6.84 -10.33
N ALA A 115 26.08 -5.69 -11.00
CA ALA A 115 27.24 -4.89 -11.42
C ALA A 115 28.04 -4.37 -10.22
N LYS A 116 27.35 -3.87 -9.18
CA LYS A 116 27.96 -3.36 -7.95
C LYS A 116 28.80 -4.41 -7.22
N HIS A 117 28.30 -5.64 -7.14
CA HIS A 117 28.96 -6.72 -6.38
C HIS A 117 29.84 -7.63 -7.24
N GLY A 118 29.89 -7.41 -8.56
CA GLY A 118 30.59 -8.31 -9.48
C GLY A 118 30.05 -9.74 -9.44
N TRP A 119 28.77 -9.92 -9.13
CA TRP A 119 28.20 -11.24 -8.87
C TRP A 119 27.89 -12.01 -10.16
N SER A 120 28.52 -13.18 -10.32
CA SER A 120 28.17 -14.11 -11.38
C SER A 120 27.15 -15.14 -10.89
N TYR A 121 26.09 -15.36 -11.66
CA TYR A 121 25.00 -16.28 -11.32
C TYR A 121 24.68 -17.24 -12.46
N LYS A 122 24.03 -18.36 -12.13
CA LYS A 122 23.58 -19.37 -13.10
C LYS A 122 22.19 -19.06 -13.65
N GLY A 123 21.99 -19.32 -14.93
CA GLY A 123 20.72 -19.11 -15.66
C GLY A 123 20.61 -17.72 -16.31
N GLY A 124 19.66 -17.56 -17.23
CA GLY A 124 19.42 -16.28 -17.89
C GLY A 124 18.83 -15.23 -16.95
N ARG A 125 19.18 -13.96 -17.14
CA ARG A 125 18.71 -12.81 -16.34
C ARG A 125 17.20 -12.81 -16.10
N ASN A 126 16.41 -13.00 -17.16
CA ASN A 126 14.96 -12.91 -17.08
C ASN A 126 14.34 -14.03 -16.23
N TRP A 127 14.89 -15.25 -16.35
CA TRP A 127 14.50 -16.38 -15.53
C TRP A 127 14.91 -16.16 -14.07
N ARG A 128 16.17 -15.75 -13.84
CA ARG A 128 16.73 -15.55 -12.50
C ARG A 128 15.96 -14.51 -11.70
N THR A 129 15.72 -13.35 -12.32
CA THR A 129 14.97 -12.25 -11.70
C THR A 129 13.53 -12.65 -11.41
N ARG A 130 12.87 -13.38 -12.33
CA ARG A 130 11.51 -13.88 -12.12
C ARG A 130 11.43 -14.84 -10.93
N VAL A 131 12.35 -15.79 -10.83
CA VAL A 131 12.40 -16.75 -9.71
C VAL A 131 12.57 -16.03 -8.37
N ILE A 132 13.52 -15.09 -8.25
CA ILE A 132 13.75 -14.34 -7.01
C ILE A 132 12.52 -13.49 -6.65
N TYR A 133 12.00 -12.75 -7.63
CA TYR A 133 10.88 -11.83 -7.44
C TYR A 133 9.58 -12.57 -7.09
N ASP A 134 9.12 -13.49 -7.94
CA ASP A 134 7.82 -14.15 -7.76
C ASP A 134 7.80 -14.97 -6.47
N THR A 135 8.85 -15.74 -6.20
CA THR A 135 8.89 -16.62 -5.03
C THR A 135 8.80 -15.83 -3.74
N ASN A 136 9.57 -14.76 -3.61
CA ASN A 136 9.56 -13.95 -2.38
C ASN A 136 8.31 -13.08 -2.25
N VAL A 137 7.86 -12.45 -3.33
CA VAL A 137 6.65 -11.60 -3.30
C VAL A 137 5.42 -12.46 -3.00
N ARG A 138 5.29 -13.65 -3.61
CA ARG A 138 4.10 -14.50 -3.42
C ARG A 138 4.11 -15.25 -2.10
N SER A 139 5.25 -15.81 -1.68
CA SER A 139 5.32 -16.50 -0.38
C SER A 139 5.07 -15.52 0.77
N SER A 140 5.63 -14.30 0.70
CA SER A 140 5.35 -13.27 1.71
C SER A 140 3.89 -12.80 1.69
N TYR A 141 3.30 -12.63 0.50
CA TYR A 141 1.88 -12.31 0.39
C TYR A 141 1.02 -13.41 1.02
N SER A 142 1.33 -14.67 0.70
CA SER A 142 0.60 -15.82 1.22
C SER A 142 0.72 -15.95 2.73
N ALA A 143 1.90 -15.69 3.30
CA ALA A 143 2.13 -15.64 4.74
C ALA A 143 1.33 -14.53 5.44
N GLY A 144 1.30 -13.33 4.84
CA GLY A 144 0.46 -12.25 5.35
C GLY A 144 -1.03 -12.62 5.32
N ARG A 145 -1.49 -13.28 4.25
CA ARG A 145 -2.87 -13.77 4.13
C ARG A 145 -3.19 -14.88 5.12
N TYR A 146 -2.26 -15.81 5.34
CA TYR A 146 -2.39 -16.89 6.31
C TYR A 146 -2.67 -16.32 7.71
N ARG A 147 -1.87 -15.34 8.14
CA ARG A 147 -2.07 -14.64 9.41
C ARG A 147 -3.46 -14.00 9.51
N GLN A 148 -3.86 -13.20 8.52
CA GLN A 148 -5.17 -12.55 8.52
C GLN A 148 -6.33 -13.56 8.59
N MET A 149 -6.22 -14.68 7.88
CA MET A 149 -7.26 -15.70 7.86
C MET A 149 -7.32 -16.50 9.16
N LYS A 150 -6.16 -16.75 9.81
CA LYS A 150 -6.12 -17.36 11.15
C LYS A 150 -6.74 -16.45 12.20
N GLU A 151 -6.44 -15.15 12.19
CA GLU A 151 -7.04 -14.16 13.10
C GLU A 151 -8.57 -14.03 12.91
N GLY A 152 -9.06 -14.30 11.69
CA GLY A 152 -10.49 -14.27 11.33
C GLY A 152 -11.21 -15.62 11.36
N ALA A 153 -10.53 -16.71 11.76
CA ALA A 153 -10.98 -18.08 11.54
C ALA A 153 -12.33 -18.38 12.23
N GLU A 154 -12.60 -17.81 13.40
CA GLU A 154 -13.89 -17.97 14.10
C GLU A 154 -15.09 -17.50 13.27
N ARG A 155 -14.92 -16.43 12.48
CA ARG A 155 -15.99 -15.85 11.65
C ARG A 155 -16.02 -16.45 10.25
N ARG A 156 -14.89 -16.95 9.77
CA ARG A 156 -14.70 -17.51 8.42
C ARG A 156 -13.91 -18.82 8.50
N PRO A 157 -14.51 -19.90 9.06
CA PRO A 157 -13.78 -21.11 9.40
C PRO A 157 -13.51 -22.03 8.20
N PHE A 158 -14.02 -21.70 7.01
CA PHE A 158 -13.89 -22.54 5.82
C PHE A 158 -12.94 -21.87 4.84
N TRP A 159 -11.97 -22.61 4.32
CA TRP A 159 -10.96 -22.13 3.39
C TRP A 159 -11.15 -22.82 2.04
N ARG A 160 -11.17 -22.02 0.98
CA ARG A 160 -11.30 -22.50 -0.40
C ARG A 160 -9.99 -22.35 -1.14
N TYR A 161 -9.47 -23.45 -1.69
CA TYR A 161 -8.31 -23.43 -2.56
C TYR A 161 -8.69 -22.83 -3.91
N ARG A 162 -7.91 -21.88 -4.42
CA ARG A 162 -8.15 -21.24 -5.72
C ARG A 162 -6.94 -21.32 -6.63
N HIS A 163 -7.17 -21.80 -7.84
CA HIS A 163 -6.22 -21.71 -8.93
C HIS A 163 -6.34 -20.37 -9.66
N SER A 164 -5.22 -19.78 -10.06
CA SER A 164 -5.20 -18.55 -10.85
C SER A 164 -4.87 -18.86 -12.30
N HIS A 165 -5.77 -18.46 -13.22
CA HIS A 165 -5.56 -18.57 -14.68
C HIS A 165 -4.35 -17.76 -15.19
N ALA A 166 -3.75 -16.90 -14.36
CA ALA A 166 -2.50 -16.25 -14.70
C ALA A 166 -1.31 -17.24 -14.69
N SER A 167 -1.46 -18.45 -14.13
CA SER A 167 -0.44 -19.49 -14.19
C SER A 167 -0.36 -20.03 -15.61
N GLU A 168 0.78 -19.82 -16.28
CA GLU A 168 0.98 -20.24 -17.68
C GLU A 168 1.06 -21.78 -17.82
N ASP A 169 1.61 -22.44 -16.80
CA ASP A 169 1.75 -23.90 -16.74
C ASP A 169 1.18 -24.43 -15.40
N PRO A 170 -0.14 -24.63 -15.30
CA PRO A 170 -0.78 -25.09 -14.08
C PRO A 170 -0.59 -26.61 -13.88
N ARG A 171 -0.13 -27.02 -12.70
CA ARG A 171 -0.07 -28.45 -12.32
C ARG A 171 -1.49 -29.02 -12.29
N GLU A 172 -1.70 -30.22 -12.83
CA GLU A 172 -3.00 -30.88 -12.87
C GLU A 172 -3.64 -30.99 -11.48
N GLN A 173 -2.84 -31.27 -10.46
CA GLN A 173 -3.32 -31.32 -9.08
C GLN A 173 -3.88 -29.97 -8.60
N HIS A 174 -3.27 -28.85 -8.99
CA HIS A 174 -3.75 -27.50 -8.58
C HIS A 174 -5.09 -27.15 -9.24
N LEU A 175 -5.32 -27.64 -10.47
CA LEU A 175 -6.60 -27.53 -11.14
C LEU A 175 -7.66 -28.40 -10.46
N ALA A 176 -7.29 -29.63 -10.09
CA ALA A 176 -8.17 -30.55 -9.37
C ALA A 176 -8.57 -30.03 -7.97
N TRP A 177 -7.70 -29.25 -7.32
CA TRP A 177 -7.99 -28.62 -6.03
C TRP A 177 -8.77 -27.30 -6.15
N ASP A 178 -8.89 -26.70 -7.34
CA ASP A 178 -9.60 -25.41 -7.49
C ASP A 178 -11.07 -25.53 -7.09
N GLY A 179 -11.48 -24.67 -6.16
CA GLY A 179 -12.84 -24.67 -5.63
C GLY A 179 -13.07 -25.62 -4.45
N MET A 180 -12.11 -26.50 -4.11
CA MET A 180 -12.18 -27.36 -2.93
C MET A 180 -12.24 -26.51 -1.66
N VAL A 181 -13.17 -26.84 -0.77
CA VAL A 181 -13.36 -26.14 0.51
C VAL A 181 -13.07 -27.09 1.66
N LEU A 182 -12.10 -26.76 2.50
CA LEU A 182 -11.82 -27.49 3.74
C LEU A 182 -12.03 -26.57 4.94
N ARG A 183 -12.07 -27.11 6.15
CA ARG A 183 -11.96 -26.24 7.35
C ARG A 183 -10.55 -25.68 7.46
N HIS A 184 -10.42 -24.54 8.11
CA HIS A 184 -9.14 -23.84 8.30
C HIS A 184 -8.10 -24.60 9.15
N ASP A 185 -8.55 -25.61 9.90
CA ASP A 185 -7.76 -26.45 10.80
C ASP A 185 -7.54 -27.87 10.25
N ASP A 186 -7.93 -28.12 9.00
CA ASP A 186 -7.66 -29.39 8.33
C ASP A 186 -6.14 -29.56 8.10
N PRO A 187 -5.53 -30.69 8.52
CA PRO A 187 -4.08 -30.93 8.36
C PRO A 187 -3.57 -30.88 6.93
N TRP A 188 -4.46 -31.01 5.93
CA TRP A 188 -4.10 -30.86 4.52
C TRP A 188 -3.44 -29.49 4.24
N TRP A 189 -3.86 -28.43 4.95
CA TRP A 189 -3.31 -27.09 4.80
C TRP A 189 -1.86 -26.97 5.26
N ASP A 190 -1.38 -27.83 6.16
CA ASP A 190 -0.01 -27.75 6.68
C ASP A 190 1.03 -27.91 5.57
N THR A 191 0.68 -28.64 4.51
CA THR A 191 1.57 -28.89 3.37
C THR A 191 1.09 -28.26 2.06
N HIS A 192 -0.23 -28.06 1.87
CA HIS A 192 -0.81 -27.66 0.59
C HIS A 192 -1.29 -26.21 0.54
N TYR A 193 -1.08 -25.43 1.60
CA TYR A 193 -1.39 -23.99 1.59
C TYR A 193 -0.40 -23.23 0.69
N PRO A 194 -0.86 -22.53 -0.39
CA PRO A 194 0.00 -21.89 -1.38
C PRO A 194 1.06 -20.95 -0.80
N ILE A 195 2.20 -20.73 -1.45
CA ILE A 195 2.58 -21.22 -2.79
C ILE A 195 3.13 -22.65 -2.76
N ASN A 196 2.63 -23.52 -3.65
CA ASN A 196 2.97 -24.95 -3.66
C ASN A 196 4.13 -25.29 -4.64
N GLY A 197 4.85 -24.29 -5.14
CA GLY A 197 5.97 -24.49 -6.04
C GLY A 197 6.41 -23.26 -6.82
N TRP A 198 7.45 -23.45 -7.62
CA TRP A 198 7.95 -22.41 -8.51
C TRP A 198 6.88 -22.04 -9.54
N GLY A 199 6.69 -20.72 -9.74
CA GLY A 199 5.68 -20.19 -10.66
C GLY A 199 4.22 -20.35 -10.20
N CYS A 200 3.97 -20.94 -9.02
CA CYS A 200 2.61 -21.12 -8.50
C CYS A 200 1.93 -19.76 -8.24
N LYS A 201 0.71 -19.59 -8.77
CA LYS A 201 -0.12 -18.40 -8.60
C LYS A 201 -1.42 -18.67 -7.84
N CYS A 202 -1.56 -19.86 -7.26
CA CYS A 202 -2.72 -20.26 -6.45
C CYS A 202 -2.80 -19.46 -5.15
N TYR A 203 -4.01 -19.37 -4.59
CA TYR A 203 -4.29 -18.63 -3.36
C TYR A 203 -5.47 -19.26 -2.60
N VAL A 204 -5.75 -18.77 -1.40
CA VAL A 204 -6.83 -19.29 -0.54
C VAL A 204 -7.80 -18.18 -0.16
N GLU A 205 -9.10 -18.50 -0.19
CA GLU A 205 -10.18 -17.61 0.20
C GLU A 205 -10.85 -18.08 1.50
N ALA A 206 -11.09 -17.17 2.45
CA ALA A 206 -11.79 -17.47 3.69
C ALA A 206 -13.31 -17.22 3.56
N LEU A 207 -14.10 -18.26 3.82
CA LEU A 207 -15.53 -18.34 3.64
C LEU A 207 -16.24 -18.52 4.99
N ASN A 208 -17.47 -17.99 5.09
CA ASN A 208 -18.39 -18.29 6.19
C ASN A 208 -19.50 -19.26 5.74
N ALA A 209 -20.38 -19.65 6.65
CA ALA A 209 -21.48 -20.57 6.36
C ALA A 209 -22.41 -20.08 5.21
N ARG A 210 -22.73 -18.78 5.15
CA ARG A 210 -23.56 -18.22 4.06
C ARG A 210 -22.85 -18.29 2.71
N ASP A 211 -21.52 -18.14 2.71
CA ASP A 211 -20.72 -18.26 1.49
C ASP A 211 -20.75 -19.71 0.99
N LEU A 212 -20.73 -20.72 1.89
CA LEU A 212 -20.93 -22.13 1.51
C LEU A 212 -22.30 -22.41 0.90
N GLU A 213 -23.36 -21.87 1.51
CA GLU A 213 -24.73 -22.00 1.00
C GLU A 213 -24.85 -21.45 -0.42
N ARG A 214 -24.23 -20.29 -0.72
CA ARG A 214 -24.19 -19.73 -2.07
C ARG A 214 -23.41 -20.58 -3.06
N LEU A 215 -22.47 -21.39 -2.58
CA LEU A 215 -21.75 -22.38 -3.39
C LEU A 215 -22.52 -23.71 -3.52
N GLY A 216 -23.72 -23.80 -2.93
CA GLY A 216 -24.53 -25.02 -2.92
C GLY A 216 -23.97 -26.13 -2.01
N LYS A 217 -23.05 -25.81 -1.10
CA LYS A 217 -22.40 -26.77 -0.21
C LYS A 217 -23.10 -26.80 1.14
N LYS A 218 -23.36 -28.02 1.65
CA LYS A 218 -23.92 -28.26 2.99
C LYS A 218 -22.87 -28.23 4.11
N GLY A 219 -21.58 -28.24 3.76
CA GLY A 219 -20.45 -28.29 4.67
C GLY A 219 -19.12 -28.26 3.91
N PRO A 220 -17.98 -28.35 4.62
CA PRO A 220 -16.68 -28.51 3.99
C PRO A 220 -16.59 -29.85 3.26
N ASP A 221 -15.75 -29.90 2.22
CA ASP A 221 -15.37 -31.11 1.52
C ASP A 221 -14.47 -32.00 2.40
N LYS A 222 -14.24 -33.24 1.96
CA LYS A 222 -13.27 -34.14 2.58
C LYS A 222 -11.92 -33.96 1.90
N ALA A 223 -10.87 -33.73 2.70
CA ALA A 223 -9.52 -33.61 2.19
C ALA A 223 -9.08 -34.89 1.43
N PRO A 224 -8.39 -34.75 0.28
CA PRO A 224 -7.82 -35.89 -0.42
C PRO A 224 -6.68 -36.51 0.40
N ALA A 225 -6.44 -37.80 0.20
CA ALA A 225 -5.29 -38.46 0.82
C ALA A 225 -3.99 -37.84 0.30
N ILE A 226 -3.08 -37.50 1.22
CA ILE A 226 -1.76 -36.97 0.87
C ILE A 226 -0.89 -38.12 0.38
N ARG A 227 -0.62 -38.15 -0.92
CA ARG A 227 0.33 -39.09 -1.55
C ARG A 227 1.68 -38.41 -1.68
N THR A 228 2.76 -39.12 -1.39
CA THR A 228 4.13 -38.61 -1.53
C THR A 228 4.88 -39.32 -2.65
N ARG A 229 5.85 -38.62 -3.21
CA ARG A 229 6.82 -39.14 -4.15
C ARG A 229 8.23 -38.84 -3.66
N THR A 230 9.12 -39.79 -3.90
CA THR A 230 10.55 -39.65 -3.60
C THR A 230 11.24 -38.82 -4.68
N VAL A 231 11.97 -37.77 -4.30
CA VAL A 231 12.71 -36.89 -5.21
C VAL A 231 14.13 -36.66 -4.70
N THR A 232 15.12 -36.79 -5.57
CA THR A 232 16.50 -36.37 -5.27
C THR A 232 16.65 -34.88 -5.56
N VAL A 233 16.93 -34.09 -4.52
CA VAL A 233 17.20 -32.65 -4.61
C VAL A 233 18.68 -32.37 -4.46
N GLY A 234 19.14 -31.25 -5.03
CA GLY A 234 20.55 -30.87 -4.96
C GLY A 234 21.49 -31.78 -5.76
N ALA A 235 20.98 -32.56 -6.71
CA ALA A 235 21.75 -33.51 -7.53
C ALA A 235 22.99 -32.89 -8.20
N THR A 236 22.91 -31.61 -8.57
CA THR A 236 24.00 -30.84 -9.20
C THR A 236 24.68 -29.87 -8.23
N GLY A 237 24.39 -29.96 -6.94
CA GLY A 237 24.90 -29.10 -5.86
C GLY A 237 25.84 -29.86 -4.91
N PRO A 238 26.36 -29.19 -3.86
CA PRO A 238 27.35 -29.79 -2.96
C PRO A 238 26.78 -30.89 -2.06
N SER A 239 25.45 -30.94 -1.86
CA SER A 239 24.79 -31.84 -0.91
C SER A 239 23.51 -32.45 -1.50
N PRO A 240 23.62 -33.45 -2.40
CA PRO A 240 22.46 -34.17 -2.91
C PRO A 240 21.79 -34.96 -1.78
N ARG A 241 20.46 -34.90 -1.69
CA ARG A 241 19.67 -35.70 -0.73
C ARG A 241 18.34 -36.13 -1.31
N THR A 242 17.83 -37.26 -0.84
CA THR A 242 16.53 -37.79 -1.21
C THR A 242 15.48 -37.33 -0.20
N VAL A 243 14.36 -36.79 -0.69
CA VAL A 243 13.27 -36.25 0.12
C VAL A 243 11.93 -36.77 -0.36
N GLU A 244 11.00 -36.98 0.58
CA GLU A 244 9.60 -37.26 0.29
C GLU A 244 8.86 -35.93 0.08
N VAL A 245 8.09 -35.82 -1.00
CA VAL A 245 7.35 -34.61 -1.36
C VAL A 245 5.92 -34.96 -1.72
N PRO A 246 4.90 -34.26 -1.20
CA PRO A 246 3.52 -34.46 -1.64
C PRO A 246 3.36 -34.31 -3.16
N GLU A 247 2.54 -35.17 -3.76
CA GLU A 247 2.19 -35.06 -5.18
C GLU A 247 1.54 -33.70 -5.47
N GLY A 248 1.94 -33.07 -6.58
CA GLY A 248 1.48 -31.71 -6.94
C GLY A 248 2.19 -30.57 -6.21
N ILE A 249 3.16 -30.86 -5.32
CA ILE A 249 3.98 -29.85 -4.63
C ILE A 249 5.44 -29.98 -5.09
N ASP A 250 6.11 -28.84 -5.29
CA ASP A 250 7.54 -28.84 -5.59
C ASP A 250 8.36 -29.07 -4.31
N PRO A 251 9.53 -29.75 -4.41
CA PRO A 251 10.42 -29.90 -3.27
C PRO A 251 10.80 -28.54 -2.65
N GLY A 252 10.70 -28.43 -1.32
CA GLY A 252 10.94 -27.19 -0.57
C GLY A 252 9.69 -26.32 -0.32
N PHE A 253 8.54 -26.62 -0.94
CA PHE A 253 7.29 -25.85 -0.78
C PHE A 253 6.20 -26.59 0.02
N ALA A 254 6.52 -27.75 0.59
CA ALA A 254 5.58 -28.57 1.37
C ALA A 254 5.40 -28.04 2.81
N TYR A 255 5.03 -26.77 2.94
CA TYR A 255 4.76 -26.09 4.21
C TYR A 255 3.80 -24.91 3.95
N ALA A 256 3.05 -24.46 4.95
CA ALA A 256 2.24 -23.25 4.84
C ALA A 256 3.09 -21.99 5.12
N PRO A 257 3.30 -21.07 4.15
CA PRO A 257 4.05 -19.85 4.40
C PRO A 257 3.48 -19.04 5.56
N GLY A 258 4.35 -18.59 6.46
CA GLY A 258 4.00 -17.83 7.65
C GLY A 258 3.55 -18.66 8.85
N GLN A 259 3.31 -19.97 8.70
CA GLN A 259 2.86 -20.82 9.80
C GLN A 259 3.93 -20.96 10.90
N SER A 260 5.21 -21.07 10.53
CA SER A 260 6.29 -21.26 11.49
C SER A 260 6.89 -19.95 12.02
N ALA A 261 6.59 -18.83 11.34
CA ALA A 261 6.85 -17.46 11.80
C ALA A 261 5.88 -17.00 12.89
N VAL A 262 4.80 -17.75 13.15
CA VAL A 262 3.95 -17.53 14.32
C VAL A 262 4.76 -17.87 15.58
N ARG A 263 5.47 -16.86 16.12
CA ARG A 263 5.97 -16.88 17.51
C ARG A 263 4.80 -17.34 18.38
N LYS A 264 5.01 -18.28 19.32
CA LYS A 264 3.99 -18.74 20.29
C LYS A 264 3.11 -17.55 20.63
N PRO A 265 1.81 -17.56 20.27
CA PRO A 265 0.97 -16.41 20.53
C PRO A 265 1.07 -16.09 22.01
N ALA A 266 1.42 -14.84 22.35
CA ALA A 266 0.83 -14.29 23.55
C ALA A 266 -0.69 -14.54 23.42
N ALA A 267 -1.34 -15.03 24.49
CA ALA A 267 -2.76 -15.38 24.46
C ALA A 267 -3.65 -14.23 23.92
N ASP A 268 -3.12 -13.00 23.95
CA ASP A 268 -3.58 -11.87 23.15
C ASP A 268 -2.39 -11.25 22.36
N PRO A 269 -2.44 -11.16 21.01
CA PRO A 269 -1.39 -10.50 20.21
C PRO A 269 -1.22 -9.00 20.52
N TRP A 270 -2.17 -8.42 21.24
CA TRP A 270 -2.16 -7.03 21.71
C TRP A 270 -1.72 -6.88 23.18
N ALA A 271 -1.44 -7.96 23.92
CA ALA A 271 -0.90 -7.86 25.28
C ALA A 271 0.52 -7.26 25.26
N ILE A 272 0.82 -6.33 26.17
CA ILE A 272 2.20 -5.86 26.40
C ILE A 272 2.92 -6.94 27.22
N GLY A 273 4.09 -7.38 26.75
CA GLY A 273 4.88 -8.37 27.48
C GLY A 273 5.36 -7.82 28.82
N GLU A 274 5.58 -8.70 29.79
CA GLU A 274 6.01 -8.33 31.13
C GLU A 274 7.12 -9.27 31.59
N ILE A 275 8.08 -8.75 32.34
CA ILE A 275 9.23 -9.48 32.86
C ILE A 275 9.54 -9.01 34.29
N THR A 276 9.96 -9.90 35.17
CA THR A 276 10.38 -9.49 36.52
C THR A 276 11.70 -8.72 36.46
N ARG A 277 11.94 -7.85 37.43
CA ARG A 277 13.19 -7.11 37.55
C ARG A 277 14.39 -8.04 37.66
N ALA A 278 14.27 -9.09 38.48
CA ALA A 278 15.31 -10.10 38.65
C ALA A 278 15.67 -10.80 37.33
N ASP A 279 14.64 -11.16 36.54
CA ASP A 279 14.83 -11.81 35.23
C ASP A 279 15.38 -10.83 34.18
N ALA A 280 14.95 -9.57 34.20
CA ALA A 280 15.40 -8.58 33.23
C ALA A 280 16.85 -8.11 33.48
N THR A 281 17.32 -8.12 34.73
CA THR A 281 18.63 -7.59 35.11
C THR A 281 19.60 -8.63 35.66
N THR A 282 19.48 -9.88 35.23
CA THR A 282 20.31 -10.99 35.74
C THR A 282 21.82 -10.72 35.63
N ARG A 283 22.30 -10.19 34.49
CA ARG A 283 23.71 -9.79 34.34
C ARG A 283 23.84 -8.52 33.52
N GLN A 284 24.46 -7.49 34.08
CA GLN A 284 24.80 -6.28 33.33
C GLN A 284 25.94 -6.57 32.35
N VAL A 285 25.71 -6.31 31.06
CA VAL A 285 26.66 -6.59 29.96
C VAL A 285 27.08 -5.34 29.21
N GLY A 286 26.52 -4.17 29.56
CA GLY A 286 26.92 -2.88 29.00
C GLY A 286 26.51 -1.70 29.90
N LYS A 287 27.04 -0.52 29.56
CA LYS A 287 26.87 0.71 30.35
C LYS A 287 25.50 1.35 30.12
N GLN A 288 25.13 2.25 31.04
CA GLN A 288 23.99 3.13 30.88
C GLN A 288 24.19 4.06 29.67
N ALA A 289 23.11 4.25 28.91
CA ALA A 289 22.96 5.23 27.84
C ALA A 289 21.73 6.13 28.13
N GLY A 290 21.83 7.42 27.84
CA GLY A 290 20.75 8.38 28.12
C GLY A 290 20.61 8.79 29.59
N SER A 291 19.57 9.56 29.90
CA SER A 291 19.40 10.23 31.21
C SER A 291 18.70 9.41 32.28
N ASN A 292 17.88 8.42 31.90
CA ASN A 292 17.15 7.60 32.87
C ASN A 292 18.04 6.47 33.40
N PRO A 293 17.92 6.09 34.70
CA PRO A 293 18.67 4.97 35.26
C PRO A 293 18.43 3.69 34.48
N GLY A 294 19.49 2.94 34.16
CA GLY A 294 19.36 1.77 33.32
C GLY A 294 20.67 1.23 32.78
N GLY A 295 20.57 0.33 31.80
CA GLY A 295 21.73 -0.27 31.16
C GLY A 295 21.39 -1.45 30.26
N LEU A 296 22.43 -2.04 29.68
CA LEU A 296 22.31 -3.24 28.87
C LEU A 296 22.45 -4.48 29.77
N PHE A 297 21.45 -5.35 29.77
CA PHE A 297 21.40 -6.55 30.59
C PHE A 297 21.14 -7.79 29.73
N ALA A 298 21.82 -8.89 30.06
CA ALA A 298 21.41 -10.22 29.66
C ALA A 298 20.44 -10.76 30.71
N GLY A 299 19.20 -11.06 30.29
CA GLY A 299 18.17 -11.60 31.18
C GLY A 299 18.37 -13.08 31.50
N SER A 300 17.56 -13.61 32.42
CA SER A 300 17.57 -15.02 32.81
C SER A 300 17.21 -15.97 31.66
N ASP A 301 16.48 -15.45 30.67
CA ASP A 301 16.15 -16.11 29.41
C ASP A 301 17.27 -16.06 28.34
N GLY A 302 18.43 -15.49 28.68
CA GLY A 302 19.57 -15.33 27.78
C GLY A 302 19.41 -14.21 26.75
N VAL A 303 18.28 -13.49 26.75
CA VAL A 303 18.03 -12.40 25.79
C VAL A 303 18.61 -11.10 26.33
N THR A 304 19.39 -10.41 25.50
CA THR A 304 19.96 -9.10 25.85
C THR A 304 18.96 -7.99 25.55
N ARG A 305 18.76 -7.10 26.54
CA ARG A 305 17.81 -5.98 26.49
C ARG A 305 18.43 -4.71 27.05
N TYR A 306 17.96 -3.58 26.56
CA TYR A 306 18.22 -2.29 27.18
C TYR A 306 17.10 -2.01 28.19
N VAL A 307 17.43 -1.98 29.48
CA VAL A 307 16.47 -1.79 30.57
C VAL A 307 16.55 -0.36 31.08
N LYS A 308 15.41 0.32 31.14
CA LYS A 308 15.24 1.66 31.72
C LYS A 308 14.31 1.58 32.93
N PHE A 309 14.69 2.26 34.00
CA PHE A 309 13.88 2.38 35.21
C PHE A 309 13.21 3.75 35.27
N TYR A 310 11.96 3.75 35.71
CA TYR A 310 11.11 4.93 35.78
C TYR A 310 10.44 5.03 37.15
N GLU A 311 10.40 6.25 37.69
CA GLU A 311 9.63 6.54 38.90
C GLU A 311 8.13 6.48 38.63
N ASP A 312 7.70 6.94 37.45
CA ASP A 312 6.30 6.96 37.01
C ASP A 312 6.00 5.76 36.08
N PRO A 313 5.15 4.80 36.51
CA PRO A 313 4.73 3.67 35.69
C PRO A 313 4.20 4.05 34.29
N ALA A 314 3.55 5.22 34.18
CA ALA A 314 3.00 5.66 32.91
C ALA A 314 4.08 5.98 31.86
N GLN A 315 5.33 6.20 32.28
CA GLN A 315 6.45 6.41 31.35
C GLN A 315 6.91 5.10 30.72
N ALA A 316 7.06 4.04 31.52
CA ALA A 316 7.35 2.69 31.02
C ALA A 316 6.24 2.21 30.06
N TYR A 317 4.99 2.37 30.49
CA TYR A 317 3.81 2.01 29.71
C TYR A 317 3.72 2.82 28.42
N GLY A 318 3.90 4.14 28.49
CA GLY A 318 3.89 5.01 27.32
C GLY A 318 4.96 4.66 26.29
N GLU A 319 6.19 4.37 26.73
CA GLU A 319 7.27 3.93 25.84
C GLU A 319 6.94 2.59 25.15
N ALA A 320 6.40 1.61 25.88
CA ALA A 320 6.00 0.33 25.32
C ALA A 320 4.88 0.48 24.27
N VAL A 321 3.88 1.33 24.54
CA VAL A 321 2.79 1.65 23.61
C VAL A 321 3.33 2.37 22.37
N ALA A 322 4.21 3.36 22.53
CA ALA A 322 4.80 4.09 21.43
C ALA A 322 5.64 3.19 20.51
N ASN A 323 6.53 2.36 21.08
CA ASN A 323 7.30 1.38 20.33
C ASN A 323 6.42 0.42 19.53
N ARG A 324 5.32 -0.05 20.14
CA ARG A 324 4.32 -0.86 19.42
C ARG A 324 3.66 -0.07 18.30
N ALA A 325 3.24 1.17 18.56
CA ALA A 325 2.59 2.01 17.56
C ALA A 325 3.49 2.22 16.33
N TYR A 326 4.79 2.46 16.51
CA TYR A 326 5.75 2.52 15.41
C TYR A 326 5.81 1.21 14.61
N ARG A 327 5.96 0.06 15.28
CA ARG A 327 5.98 -1.25 14.61
C ARG A 327 4.70 -1.53 13.82
N GLU A 328 3.55 -1.21 14.39
CA GLU A 328 2.24 -1.39 13.76
C GLU A 328 2.04 -0.48 12.54
N LEU A 329 2.76 0.65 12.47
CA LEU A 329 2.84 1.53 11.31
C LEU A 329 3.93 1.10 10.30
N GLY A 330 4.60 -0.04 10.51
CA GLY A 330 5.64 -0.56 9.63
C GLY A 330 7.00 0.14 9.79
N LEU A 331 7.21 0.83 10.91
CA LEU A 331 8.47 1.48 11.28
C LEU A 331 9.27 0.58 12.22
N GLU A 332 10.59 0.59 12.10
CA GLU A 332 11.46 -0.22 12.94
C GLU A 332 11.60 0.41 14.33
N ALA A 333 11.23 -0.34 15.38
CA ALA A 333 11.31 0.07 16.78
C ALA A 333 11.40 -1.15 17.71
N PRO A 334 12.09 -1.05 18.88
CA PRO A 334 12.30 -2.15 19.82
C PRO A 334 11.01 -2.81 20.31
N VAL A 335 10.96 -4.14 20.36
CA VAL A 335 9.93 -4.85 21.14
C VAL A 335 10.16 -4.56 22.62
N SER A 336 9.11 -4.14 23.32
CA SER A 336 9.16 -3.72 24.72
C SER A 336 8.42 -4.69 25.62
N GLU A 337 8.99 -4.94 26.78
CA GLU A 337 8.39 -5.65 27.90
C GLU A 337 8.41 -4.73 29.13
N LEU A 338 7.34 -4.70 29.91
CA LEU A 338 7.31 -3.93 31.15
C LEU A 338 8.05 -4.67 32.25
N VAL A 339 8.90 -3.96 32.99
CA VAL A 339 9.68 -4.52 34.09
C VAL A 339 8.91 -4.35 35.39
N ARG A 340 8.67 -5.47 36.06
CA ARG A 340 7.95 -5.53 37.34
C ARG A 340 8.85 -5.81 38.53
N ASP A 341 8.56 -5.15 39.64
CA ASP A 341 9.10 -5.46 40.97
C ASP A 341 7.91 -5.74 41.89
N GLY A 342 7.59 -7.03 42.07
CA GLY A 342 6.30 -7.46 42.61
C GLY A 342 5.13 -7.00 41.72
N GLU A 343 4.14 -6.35 42.32
CA GLU A 343 2.97 -5.82 41.58
C GLU A 343 3.27 -4.48 40.87
N ARG A 344 4.37 -3.81 41.19
CA ARG A 344 4.71 -2.47 40.67
C ARG A 344 5.41 -2.57 39.32
N ILE A 345 5.00 -1.72 38.39
CA ILE A 345 5.77 -1.43 37.18
C ILE A 345 6.89 -0.46 37.55
N VAL A 346 8.14 -0.84 37.30
CA VAL A 346 9.33 -0.04 37.67
C VAL A 346 10.16 0.38 36.46
N GLY A 347 9.82 -0.09 35.26
CA GLY A 347 10.63 0.18 34.08
C GLY A 347 10.13 -0.51 32.81
N VAL A 348 10.95 -0.41 31.77
CA VAL A 348 10.73 -1.06 30.46
C VAL A 348 12.04 -1.72 30.01
N ALA A 349 11.93 -2.91 29.44
CA ALA A 349 13.02 -3.64 28.82
C ALA A 349 12.79 -3.68 27.31
N ASN A 350 13.65 -3.00 26.56
CA ASN A 350 13.59 -2.91 25.12
C ASN A 350 14.57 -3.91 24.48
N GLY A 351 14.08 -4.68 23.51
CA GLY A 351 14.93 -5.52 22.67
C GLY A 351 15.97 -4.69 21.91
N ILE A 352 17.12 -5.28 21.63
CA ILE A 352 18.19 -4.60 20.90
C ILE A 352 17.89 -4.65 19.40
N VAL A 353 17.90 -3.47 18.78
CA VAL A 353 17.85 -3.34 17.32
C VAL A 353 19.28 -3.44 16.78
N ASP A 354 19.51 -4.26 15.77
CA ASP A 354 20.83 -4.41 15.15
C ASP A 354 21.20 -3.20 14.28
N HIS A 355 22.30 -2.53 14.60
CA HIS A 355 22.66 -1.25 13.98
C HIS A 355 24.16 -0.97 13.97
N ILE A 356 24.58 -0.13 13.03
CA ILE A 356 25.99 0.29 12.86
C ILE A 356 26.35 1.55 13.65
N GLY A 357 25.36 2.23 14.23
CA GLY A 357 25.53 3.45 15.00
C GLY A 357 24.25 4.29 15.02
N THR A 358 24.25 5.34 15.84
CA THR A 358 23.19 6.36 15.80
C THR A 358 23.28 7.17 14.52
N LEU A 359 22.17 7.78 14.11
CA LEU A 359 22.13 8.63 12.92
C LEU A 359 23.11 9.82 13.04
N GLY A 360 23.29 10.35 14.24
CA GLY A 360 24.25 11.42 14.56
C GLY A 360 25.71 11.00 14.57
N SER A 361 26.01 9.71 14.78
CA SER A 361 27.38 9.19 14.76
C SER A 361 27.94 8.99 13.34
N LEU A 362 27.09 9.08 12.32
CA LEU A 362 27.48 8.88 10.93
C LEU A 362 28.28 10.08 10.39
N LYS A 363 29.16 9.81 9.43
CA LYS A 363 29.84 10.88 8.68
C LYS A 363 28.83 11.62 7.80
N GLY A 364 28.41 12.79 8.27
CA GLY A 364 27.33 13.56 7.65
C GLY A 364 25.96 12.92 7.85
N LEU A 365 24.93 13.53 7.27
CA LEU A 365 23.55 13.05 7.37
C LEU A 365 23.05 12.55 6.01
N PRO A 366 23.10 11.23 5.72
CA PRO A 366 22.80 10.71 4.39
C PRO A 366 21.34 10.94 3.98
N LYS A 367 21.12 11.52 2.80
CA LYS A 367 19.78 11.83 2.26
C LYS A 367 18.83 10.63 2.30
N GLY A 368 19.32 9.42 1.98
CA GLY A 368 18.51 8.19 2.02
C GLY A 368 18.00 7.86 3.43
N ARG A 369 18.86 7.94 4.44
CA ARG A 369 18.49 7.70 5.85
C ARG A 369 17.59 8.80 6.38
N SER A 370 17.83 10.06 6.01
CA SER A 370 16.94 11.16 6.35
C SER A 370 15.53 10.95 5.78
N ARG A 371 15.42 10.53 4.52
CA ARG A 371 14.12 10.19 3.91
C ARG A 371 13.43 9.02 4.61
N GLU A 372 14.19 8.02 5.03
CA GLU A 372 13.64 6.89 5.79
C GLU A 372 13.14 7.33 7.17
N THR A 373 13.90 8.16 7.90
CA THR A 373 13.47 8.75 9.18
C THR A 373 12.14 9.49 9.03
N LEU A 374 11.97 10.27 7.96
CA LEU A 374 10.76 11.05 7.68
C LEU A 374 9.53 10.18 7.33
N LYS A 375 9.66 8.87 7.10
CA LYS A 375 8.51 7.97 6.98
C LYS A 375 7.72 7.83 8.29
N GLY A 376 8.28 8.25 9.42
CA GLY A 376 7.57 8.31 10.71
C GLY A 376 7.19 9.72 11.16
N TYR A 377 7.28 10.74 10.31
CA TYR A 377 6.99 12.14 10.68
C TYR A 377 5.61 12.33 11.31
N ALA A 378 4.56 11.81 10.66
CA ALA A 378 3.21 11.90 11.19
C ALA A 378 3.02 11.06 12.46
N ALA A 379 3.75 9.96 12.61
CA ALA A 379 3.71 9.13 13.81
C ALA A 379 4.36 9.85 15.00
N ASP A 380 5.51 10.50 14.80
CA ASP A 380 6.19 11.30 15.82
C ASP A 380 5.32 12.47 16.28
N ALA A 381 4.67 13.15 15.33
CA ALA A 381 3.71 14.21 15.63
C ALA A 381 2.46 13.65 16.35
N TRP A 382 1.90 12.53 15.88
CA TRP A 382 0.73 11.90 16.49
C TRP A 382 0.97 11.47 17.94
N LEU A 383 2.14 10.88 18.22
CA LEU A 383 2.54 10.44 19.57
C LEU A 383 3.07 11.59 20.45
N ALA A 384 3.02 12.84 19.97
CA ALA A 384 3.56 14.02 20.67
C ALA A 384 5.02 13.85 21.10
N ASN A 385 5.84 13.17 20.28
CA ASN A 385 7.22 12.85 20.61
C ASN A 385 8.19 13.89 20.04
N TRP A 386 8.42 14.96 20.81
CA TRP A 386 9.34 16.03 20.41
C TRP A 386 10.80 15.62 20.33
N ASP A 387 11.17 14.52 20.98
CA ASP A 387 12.53 14.01 21.04
C ASP A 387 12.72 12.77 20.14
N ALA A 388 11.82 12.51 19.19
CA ALA A 388 11.82 11.29 18.37
C ALA A 388 13.14 11.03 17.64
N VAL A 389 13.87 12.08 17.25
CA VAL A 389 15.20 11.97 16.63
C VAL A 389 16.36 12.16 17.60
N GLY A 390 16.13 12.73 18.78
CA GLY A 390 17.16 13.11 19.75
C GLY A 390 17.89 14.39 19.36
N LEU A 391 18.32 15.18 20.36
CA LEU A 391 19.04 16.44 20.14
C LEU A 391 20.31 16.27 19.31
N SER A 392 20.98 15.12 19.45
CA SER A 392 22.21 14.79 18.72
C SER A 392 21.99 13.72 17.65
N LEU A 393 20.74 13.50 17.21
CA LEU A 393 20.36 12.43 16.29
C LEU A 393 20.68 11.02 16.83
N ASP A 394 20.56 10.86 18.14
CA ASP A 394 20.92 9.68 18.92
C ASP A 394 19.75 8.73 19.21
N ASN A 395 18.50 9.20 19.10
CA ASN A 395 17.31 8.36 19.31
C ASN A 395 16.88 7.59 18.05
N VAL A 396 17.59 7.78 16.95
CA VAL A 396 17.43 7.03 15.71
C VAL A 396 18.75 6.36 15.36
N VAL A 397 18.72 5.06 15.08
CA VAL A 397 19.89 4.28 14.66
C VAL A 397 19.80 3.91 13.19
N ALA A 398 20.97 3.78 12.55
CA ALA A 398 21.08 3.23 11.21
C ALA A 398 21.20 1.71 11.28
N THR A 399 20.17 1.00 10.82
CA THR A 399 20.09 -0.46 10.97
C THR A 399 20.90 -1.18 9.90
N ARG A 400 21.31 -2.43 10.18
CA ARG A 400 22.05 -3.27 9.22
C ARG A 400 21.14 -3.87 8.15
N THR A 401 19.83 -3.79 8.35
CA THR A 401 18.79 -4.32 7.45
C THR A 401 18.96 -3.82 6.01
N THR A 402 19.18 -2.53 5.79
CA THR A 402 19.53 -1.97 4.48
C THR A 402 20.40 -0.73 4.65
N TRP A 403 21.14 -0.33 3.63
CA TRP A 403 21.99 0.86 3.71
C TRP A 403 21.22 2.16 4.10
N LYS A 404 19.91 2.23 3.80
CA LYS A 404 19.03 3.37 4.08
C LYS A 404 18.15 3.21 5.33
N SER A 405 18.03 2.00 5.89
CA SER A 405 17.06 1.74 6.95
C SER A 405 17.47 2.38 8.28
N VAL A 406 16.45 2.76 9.04
CA VAL A 406 16.61 3.39 10.34
C VAL A 406 15.58 2.84 11.31
N ALA A 407 15.93 2.84 12.59
CA ALA A 407 15.03 2.48 13.67
C ALA A 407 14.98 3.55 14.74
N ARG A 408 13.79 3.73 15.32
CA ARG A 408 13.54 4.62 16.46
C ARG A 408 13.74 3.81 17.74
N ILE A 409 14.70 4.19 18.57
CA ILE A 409 15.14 3.36 19.72
C ILE A 409 14.82 3.95 21.09
N ASP A 410 14.47 5.23 21.18
CA ASP A 410 14.09 5.87 22.44
C ASP A 410 12.75 6.62 22.32
N GLN A 411 11.73 6.12 23.03
CA GLN A 411 10.38 6.73 23.06
C GLN A 411 9.97 7.20 24.46
N GLY A 412 10.93 7.38 25.38
CA GLY A 412 10.66 7.79 26.76
C GLY A 412 10.03 9.18 26.90
N GLY A 413 10.16 10.03 25.87
CA GLY A 413 9.53 11.35 25.77
C GLY A 413 8.22 11.41 24.96
N SER A 414 7.63 10.25 24.64
CA SER A 414 6.36 10.16 23.90
C SER A 414 5.14 10.31 24.80
N LEU A 415 3.97 10.51 24.18
CA LEU A 415 2.66 10.54 24.84
C LEU A 415 2.63 11.53 26.02
N LEU A 416 2.38 11.04 27.23
CA LEU A 416 2.23 11.85 28.43
C LEU A 416 3.55 12.38 29.01
N MET A 417 4.71 11.95 28.51
CA MET A 417 6.00 12.15 29.18
C MET A 417 6.95 13.08 28.42
N ARG A 418 7.85 13.75 29.15
CA ARG A 418 8.95 14.57 28.61
C ARG A 418 10.25 13.75 28.57
N ALA A 419 11.16 14.10 27.66
CA ALA A 419 12.43 13.38 27.45
C ALA A 419 13.38 13.34 28.66
N ARG A 420 13.31 14.32 29.58
CA ARG A 420 14.15 14.41 30.81
C ARG A 420 13.37 14.15 32.10
N ALA A 421 12.37 13.28 32.03
CA ALA A 421 11.37 13.00 33.08
C ALA A 421 10.34 14.13 33.32
N GLY A 422 9.17 13.73 33.84
CA GLY A 422 8.03 14.61 34.11
C GLY A 422 6.91 14.55 33.06
N ARG A 423 5.69 14.86 33.51
CA ARG A 423 4.47 14.81 32.69
C ARG A 423 4.30 16.04 31.81
N LYS A 424 3.75 15.86 30.60
CA LYS A 424 3.29 16.94 29.73
C LYS A 424 1.94 17.46 30.24
N PRO A 425 1.72 18.79 30.24
CA PRO A 425 0.40 19.35 30.54
C PRO A 425 -0.62 18.85 29.51
N LEU A 426 -1.70 18.20 29.96
CA LEU A 426 -2.67 17.54 29.08
C LEU A 426 -3.38 18.54 28.14
N ASP A 427 -3.63 19.76 28.60
CA ASP A 427 -4.21 20.87 27.84
C ASP A 427 -3.35 21.27 26.63
N ARG A 428 -2.04 21.09 26.71
CA ARG A 428 -1.11 21.39 25.61
C ARG A 428 -1.01 20.28 24.58
N LEU A 429 -1.59 19.11 24.85
CA LEU A 429 -1.55 17.96 23.96
C LEU A 429 -2.73 17.88 22.98
N ASP A 430 -3.71 18.77 23.14
CA ASP A 430 -4.90 18.87 22.29
C ASP A 430 -4.63 19.47 20.90
N ARG A 431 -3.39 19.84 20.57
CA ARG A 431 -3.01 20.36 19.25
C ARG A 431 -1.74 19.71 18.71
N ILE A 432 -1.70 19.52 17.40
CA ILE A 432 -0.49 19.05 16.69
C ILE A 432 0.38 20.26 16.36
N THR A 433 1.26 20.61 17.28
CA THR A 433 2.23 21.72 17.11
C THR A 433 3.56 21.23 16.52
N GLU A 434 3.81 19.93 16.67
CA GLU A 434 4.94 19.16 16.17
C GLU A 434 5.07 19.25 14.65
N TRP A 435 3.95 19.28 13.93
CA TRP A 435 3.96 19.26 12.46
C TRP A 435 4.79 20.39 11.87
N ASP A 436 4.60 21.61 12.38
CA ASP A 436 5.38 22.78 11.97
C ASP A 436 6.63 22.95 12.85
N GLY A 437 6.56 22.54 14.12
CA GLY A 437 7.65 22.70 15.08
C GLY A 437 8.88 21.84 14.82
N PHE A 438 8.72 20.64 14.24
CA PHE A 438 9.84 19.80 13.85
C PHE A 438 10.61 20.36 12.65
N ALA A 439 9.92 21.06 11.74
CA ALA A 439 10.55 21.70 10.59
C ALA A 439 11.25 23.03 10.94
N ASP A 440 10.93 23.61 12.10
CA ASP A 440 11.47 24.89 12.56
C ASP A 440 12.81 24.69 13.26
N ALA A 441 13.89 25.18 12.64
CA ALA A 441 15.25 25.04 13.15
C ALA A 441 15.49 25.75 14.50
N GLN A 442 14.66 26.72 14.89
CA GLN A 442 14.75 27.37 16.20
C GLN A 442 14.08 26.54 17.30
N ARG A 443 13.00 25.82 16.94
CA ARG A 443 12.24 24.98 17.89
C ARG A 443 12.78 23.55 17.99
N ASN A 444 13.19 22.95 16.87
CA ASN A 444 13.76 21.61 16.82
C ASN A 444 14.88 21.52 15.77
N PRO A 445 16.11 21.96 16.10
CA PRO A 445 17.23 22.01 15.15
C PRO A 445 17.62 20.62 14.63
N ALA A 446 17.50 19.57 15.45
CA ALA A 446 17.86 18.21 15.06
C ALA A 446 16.89 17.68 13.98
N TYR A 447 15.59 17.84 14.21
CA TYR A 447 14.57 17.37 13.26
C TYR A 447 14.58 18.20 11.97
N ALA A 448 14.73 19.53 12.06
CA ALA A 448 14.86 20.40 10.90
C ALA A 448 16.06 20.02 10.01
N LYS A 449 17.18 19.61 10.62
CA LYS A 449 18.35 19.11 9.91
C LYS A 449 18.07 17.82 9.13
N VAL A 450 17.27 16.90 9.69
CA VAL A 450 16.80 15.69 8.98
C VAL A 450 15.96 16.07 7.77
N LEU A 451 15.02 17.00 7.94
CA LEU A 451 14.13 17.47 6.88
C LEU A 451 14.92 18.12 5.72
N GLN A 452 15.86 19.02 6.05
CA GLN A 452 16.74 19.67 5.08
C GLN A 452 17.63 18.66 4.35
N ALA A 453 18.25 17.71 5.06
CA ALA A 453 19.11 16.69 4.46
C ALA A 453 18.34 15.76 3.50
N ALA A 454 17.04 15.55 3.73
CA ALA A 454 16.17 14.79 2.83
C ALA A 454 15.75 15.59 1.57
N GLY A 455 15.96 16.91 1.56
CA GLY A 455 15.65 17.83 0.48
C GLY A 455 14.25 18.43 0.54
N TYR A 456 13.67 18.58 1.73
CA TYR A 456 12.37 19.22 1.95
C TYR A 456 12.56 20.55 2.68
N GLY A 457 11.72 21.54 2.38
CA GLY A 457 11.71 22.85 3.04
C GLY A 457 10.69 22.95 4.17
N SER A 458 9.63 22.14 4.10
CA SER A 458 8.58 22.04 5.11
C SER A 458 8.06 20.60 5.27
N ALA A 459 7.29 20.36 6.33
CA ALA A 459 6.57 19.11 6.52
C ALA A 459 5.53 18.85 5.42
N ASP A 460 4.92 19.91 4.88
CA ASP A 460 3.90 19.82 3.84
C ASP A 460 4.48 19.33 2.50
N ASP A 461 5.78 19.56 2.27
CA ASP A 461 6.52 19.09 1.09
C ASP A 461 6.70 17.56 1.04
N LEU A 462 6.47 16.86 2.17
CA LEU A 462 6.44 15.39 2.21
C LEU A 462 5.33 14.82 1.31
N GLY A 463 4.30 15.62 1.02
CA GLY A 463 3.28 15.36 0.02
C GLY A 463 2.60 13.99 0.20
N GLN A 464 2.66 13.16 -0.84
CA GLN A 464 2.00 11.85 -0.83
C GLN A 464 2.51 10.95 0.31
N GLY A 465 3.80 11.07 0.69
CA GLY A 465 4.36 10.32 1.80
C GLY A 465 3.67 10.65 3.13
N ALA A 466 3.41 11.92 3.39
CA ALA A 466 2.66 12.36 4.58
C ALA A 466 1.21 11.88 4.56
N LEU A 467 0.52 11.95 3.42
CA LEU A 467 -0.86 11.46 3.27
C LEU A 467 -0.99 9.96 3.57
N LEU A 468 -0.01 9.16 3.16
CA LEU A 468 0.04 7.73 3.44
C LEU A 468 0.24 7.45 4.94
N GLN A 469 1.11 8.20 5.62
CA GLN A 469 1.31 8.06 7.06
C GLN A 469 0.05 8.41 7.85
N ILE A 470 -0.63 9.51 7.51
CA ILE A 470 -1.90 9.91 8.14
C ILE A 470 -2.95 8.81 7.98
N LYS A 471 -3.10 8.29 6.76
CA LYS A 471 -4.02 7.17 6.49
C LYS A 471 -3.68 5.94 7.32
N ALA A 472 -2.40 5.58 7.43
CA ALA A 472 -1.96 4.42 8.21
C ALA A 472 -2.33 4.55 9.70
N ILE A 473 -2.20 5.75 10.27
CA ILE A 473 -2.62 6.04 11.66
C ILE A 473 -4.14 5.90 11.80
N THR A 474 -4.91 6.43 10.85
CA THR A 474 -6.37 6.30 10.84
C THR A 474 -6.83 4.83 10.76
N GLU A 475 -6.21 4.03 9.89
CA GLU A 475 -6.51 2.59 9.77
C GLU A 475 -6.06 1.80 11.00
N LEU A 476 -4.94 2.17 11.61
CA LEU A 476 -4.49 1.60 12.89
C LEU A 476 -5.55 1.84 13.98
N GLY A 477 -6.11 3.04 14.06
CA GLY A 477 -7.20 3.34 15.00
C GLY A 477 -8.43 2.46 14.80
N LYS A 478 -8.83 2.22 13.55
CA LYS A 478 -9.98 1.35 13.22
C LYS A 478 -9.74 -0.11 13.63
N ARG A 479 -8.57 -0.67 13.29
CA ARG A 479 -8.27 -2.09 13.56
C ARG A 479 -8.01 -2.39 15.04
N THR A 480 -7.78 -1.36 15.86
CA THR A 480 -7.46 -1.48 17.29
C THR A 480 -8.59 -1.01 18.22
N ASP A 481 -9.82 -0.91 17.70
CA ASP A 481 -10.99 -0.39 18.44
C ASP A 481 -10.73 0.99 19.05
N GLY A 482 -10.40 1.97 18.22
CA GLY A 482 -10.09 3.32 18.67
C GLY A 482 -8.84 3.38 19.56
N PHE A 483 -7.82 2.57 19.23
CA PHE A 483 -6.56 2.44 19.97
C PHE A 483 -6.65 1.72 21.32
N LYS A 484 -7.79 1.16 21.73
CA LYS A 484 -7.90 0.38 22.97
C LYS A 484 -7.01 -0.86 22.97
N ARG A 485 -6.94 -1.58 21.86
CA ARG A 485 -6.05 -2.74 21.71
C ARG A 485 -4.58 -2.33 21.61
N LEU A 486 -4.30 -1.15 21.07
CA LEU A 486 -2.93 -0.65 20.98
C LEU A 486 -2.36 -0.30 22.35
N ALA A 487 -3.21 0.29 23.21
CA ALA A 487 -2.92 0.66 24.59
C ALA A 487 -3.86 -0.10 25.55
N PRO A 488 -3.59 -1.41 25.80
CA PRO A 488 -4.42 -2.25 26.66
C PRO A 488 -4.28 -1.86 28.15
N GLU A 489 -5.25 -2.24 28.98
CA GLU A 489 -5.09 -2.10 30.42
C GLU A 489 -4.03 -3.05 30.96
N VAL A 490 -3.23 -2.56 31.91
CA VAL A 490 -2.12 -3.30 32.53
C VAL A 490 -2.16 -3.05 34.03
N ALA A 491 -2.16 -4.12 34.83
CA ALA A 491 -2.14 -4.01 36.29
C ALA A 491 -0.90 -3.21 36.75
N GLY A 492 -1.07 -2.28 37.69
CA GLY A 492 0.02 -1.40 38.15
C GLY A 492 0.24 -0.15 37.29
N VAL A 493 -0.56 0.07 36.24
CA VAL A 493 -0.68 1.35 35.53
C VAL A 493 -2.04 1.97 35.87
N ALA A 494 -2.08 3.26 36.20
CA ALA A 494 -3.32 3.93 36.55
C ALA A 494 -4.30 3.97 35.35
N GLU A 495 -5.56 3.63 35.58
CA GLU A 495 -6.62 3.65 34.55
C GLU A 495 -6.75 5.03 33.89
N ALA A 496 -6.59 6.10 34.67
CA ALA A 496 -6.62 7.48 34.18
C ALA A 496 -5.50 7.76 33.15
N ASP A 497 -4.31 7.16 33.32
CA ASP A 497 -3.20 7.33 32.39
C ASP A 497 -3.43 6.56 31.09
N VAL A 498 -3.97 5.35 31.18
CA VAL A 498 -4.39 4.55 30.01
C VAL A 498 -5.47 5.31 29.22
N ALA A 499 -6.47 5.85 29.91
CA ALA A 499 -7.55 6.64 29.30
C ALA A 499 -7.03 7.93 28.65
N ALA A 500 -6.10 8.63 29.30
CA ALA A 500 -5.47 9.83 28.75
C ALA A 500 -4.68 9.52 27.46
N ILE A 501 -3.89 8.43 27.45
CA ILE A 501 -3.15 7.97 26.27
C ILE A 501 -4.09 7.62 25.11
N ARG A 502 -5.15 6.85 25.36
CA ARG A 502 -6.16 6.51 24.34
C ARG A 502 -6.84 7.75 23.78
N THR A 503 -7.24 8.68 24.65
CA THR A 503 -7.91 9.93 24.28
C THR A 503 -7.01 10.83 23.43
N LEU A 504 -5.75 10.99 23.83
CA LEU A 504 -4.73 11.70 23.09
C LEU A 504 -4.59 11.16 21.67
N MET A 505 -4.31 9.86 21.53
CA MET A 505 -4.11 9.20 20.24
C MET A 505 -5.34 9.37 19.34
N ALA A 506 -6.54 9.19 19.87
CA ALA A 506 -7.78 9.34 19.13
C ALA A 506 -8.03 10.78 18.65
N ARG A 507 -7.78 11.79 19.51
CA ARG A 507 -7.93 13.20 19.15
C ARG A 507 -6.93 13.62 18.08
N ARG A 508 -5.65 13.29 18.27
CA ARG A 508 -4.59 13.67 17.35
C ARG A 508 -4.72 12.98 15.99
N ALA A 509 -5.15 11.71 15.95
CA ALA A 509 -5.47 11.05 14.68
C ALA A 509 -6.57 11.78 13.90
N ARG A 510 -7.62 12.28 14.58
CA ARG A 510 -8.65 13.11 13.93
C ARG A 510 -8.09 14.43 13.41
N GLN A 511 -7.23 15.11 14.17
CA GLN A 511 -6.62 16.37 13.75
C GLN A 511 -5.71 16.22 12.54
N LEU A 512 -4.95 15.12 12.46
CA LEU A 512 -4.17 14.80 11.26
C LEU A 512 -5.08 14.72 10.01
N GLU A 513 -6.26 14.12 10.13
CA GLU A 513 -7.22 14.00 9.03
C GLU A 513 -7.94 15.32 8.72
N SER A 514 -8.37 16.07 9.74
CA SER A 514 -9.21 17.27 9.55
C SER A 514 -8.41 18.54 9.26
N GLU A 515 -7.19 18.65 9.75
CA GLU A 515 -6.39 19.89 9.69
C GLU A 515 -5.14 19.73 8.81
N ILE A 516 -4.36 18.65 9.01
CA ILE A 516 -3.07 18.48 8.33
C ILE A 516 -3.25 17.93 6.91
N ARG A 517 -4.07 16.90 6.73
CA ARG A 517 -4.30 16.26 5.41
C ARG A 517 -4.77 17.26 4.33
N PRO A 518 -5.68 18.22 4.61
CA PRO A 518 -6.02 19.27 3.65
C PRO A 518 -4.85 20.20 3.32
N ARG A 519 -4.04 20.59 4.32
CA ARG A 519 -2.85 21.44 4.14
C ARG A 519 -1.83 20.79 3.20
N VAL A 520 -1.49 19.53 3.43
CA VAL A 520 -0.57 18.75 2.57
C VAL A 520 -1.10 18.64 1.14
N ARG A 521 -2.41 18.41 0.97
CA ARG A 521 -3.05 18.39 -0.36
C ARG A 521 -2.95 19.74 -1.07
N ALA A 522 -3.13 20.84 -0.35
CA ALA A 522 -2.99 22.19 -0.90
C ALA A 522 -1.54 22.46 -1.35
N ALA A 523 -0.55 22.11 -0.53
CA ALA A 523 0.87 22.24 -0.88
C ALA A 523 1.24 21.40 -2.12
N MET A 524 0.76 20.17 -2.21
CA MET A 524 0.94 19.32 -3.40
C MET A 524 0.31 19.91 -4.66
N ARG A 525 -0.83 20.61 -4.54
CA ARG A 525 -1.46 21.31 -5.66
C ARG A 525 -0.60 22.48 -6.12
N ALA A 526 -0.19 23.35 -5.19
CA ALA A 526 0.70 24.47 -5.47
C ALA A 526 2.00 24.01 -6.16
N ALA A 527 2.68 22.99 -5.60
CA ALA A 527 3.94 22.46 -6.12
C ALA A 527 3.84 21.83 -7.52
N LYS A 528 2.69 21.26 -7.88
CA LYS A 528 2.43 20.72 -9.22
C LYS A 528 2.10 21.81 -10.26
N GLY A 529 2.12 23.09 -9.87
CA GLY A 529 1.71 24.19 -10.73
C GLY A 529 0.21 24.21 -11.01
N ILE A 530 -0.60 23.62 -10.12
CA ILE A 530 -2.07 23.62 -10.16
C ILE A 530 -2.63 25.04 -9.83
N ASP A 531 -1.80 26.06 -9.65
CA ASP A 531 -2.28 27.46 -9.73
C ASP A 531 -1.89 28.10 -11.08
N ALA A 532 -0.79 27.63 -11.67
CA ALA A 532 -0.27 28.15 -12.91
C ALA A 532 -1.09 27.72 -14.14
N HIS A 533 -1.80 26.57 -14.07
CA HIS A 533 -2.70 26.17 -15.15
C HIS A 533 -3.92 27.08 -15.26
N GLN A 534 -4.46 27.58 -14.14
CA GLN A 534 -5.57 28.53 -14.17
C GLN A 534 -5.19 29.85 -14.87
N ALA A 535 -3.98 30.34 -14.62
CA ALA A 535 -3.43 31.53 -15.30
C ALA A 535 -3.24 31.28 -16.81
N ARG A 536 -2.70 30.11 -17.19
CA ARG A 536 -2.55 29.72 -18.60
C ARG A 536 -3.87 29.49 -19.31
N THR A 537 -4.86 28.91 -18.62
CA THR A 537 -6.23 28.77 -19.11
C THR A 537 -6.83 30.14 -19.39
N LYS A 538 -6.77 31.08 -18.44
CA LYS A 538 -7.22 32.46 -18.64
C LYS A 538 -6.56 33.10 -19.87
N ALA A 539 -5.24 32.99 -19.99
CA ALA A 539 -4.51 33.52 -21.15
C ALA A 539 -4.97 32.86 -22.47
N ALA A 540 -5.16 31.54 -22.48
CA ALA A 540 -5.59 30.78 -23.65
C ALA A 540 -7.06 31.02 -24.06
N MET A 541 -7.91 31.51 -23.14
CA MET A 541 -9.28 31.95 -23.43
C MET A 541 -9.30 33.33 -24.11
N GLY A 542 -8.26 34.16 -23.95
CA GLY A 542 -8.14 35.47 -24.59
C GLY A 542 -9.36 36.37 -24.34
N ALA A 543 -9.85 37.03 -25.39
CA ALA A 543 -10.99 37.94 -25.31
C ALA A 543 -12.29 37.26 -24.82
N TRP A 544 -12.45 35.95 -25.06
CA TRP A 544 -13.64 35.20 -24.63
C TRP A 544 -13.73 35.09 -23.10
N PHE A 545 -12.59 35.14 -22.40
CA PHE A 545 -12.52 35.04 -20.94
C PHE A 545 -13.47 36.02 -20.24
N ALA A 546 -13.45 37.30 -20.65
CA ALA A 546 -14.23 38.34 -20.01
C ALA A 546 -15.74 38.13 -20.19
N GLN A 547 -16.18 37.69 -21.37
CA GLN A 547 -17.58 37.40 -21.67
C GLN A 547 -18.09 36.18 -20.90
N ALA A 548 -17.30 35.11 -20.89
CA ALA A 548 -17.57 33.90 -20.13
C ALA A 548 -17.69 34.19 -18.63
N LEU A 549 -16.71 34.92 -18.08
CA LEU A 549 -16.68 35.29 -16.68
C LEU A 549 -17.87 36.16 -16.29
N THR A 550 -18.21 37.17 -17.10
CA THR A 550 -19.34 38.07 -16.83
C THR A 550 -20.65 37.29 -16.73
N THR A 551 -20.85 36.31 -17.63
CA THR A 551 -22.07 35.50 -17.60
C THR A 551 -22.05 34.45 -16.49
N GLY A 552 -20.90 33.82 -16.23
CA GLY A 552 -20.69 32.93 -15.09
C GLY A 552 -20.99 33.63 -13.76
N LYS A 553 -20.47 34.85 -13.54
CA LYS A 553 -20.73 35.67 -12.34
C LYS A 553 -22.22 35.98 -12.16
N ARG A 554 -22.93 36.34 -13.24
CA ARG A 554 -24.38 36.55 -13.19
C ARG A 554 -25.15 35.27 -12.80
N LYS A 555 -24.68 34.10 -13.23
CA LYS A 555 -25.31 32.80 -12.94
C LYS A 555 -25.12 32.35 -11.49
N VAL A 556 -23.99 32.70 -10.87
CA VAL A 556 -23.73 32.37 -9.45
C VAL A 556 -24.14 33.46 -8.47
N ALA A 557 -24.62 34.60 -8.96
CA ALA A 557 -25.13 35.70 -8.13
C ALA A 557 -26.30 35.23 -7.25
N GLY A 558 -26.39 35.80 -6.03
CA GLY A 558 -27.47 35.45 -5.09
C GLY A 558 -27.30 34.12 -4.36
N GLY A 559 -26.07 33.59 -4.26
CA GLY A 559 -25.76 32.39 -3.46
C GLY A 559 -25.92 31.06 -4.19
N ALA A 560 -25.96 31.06 -5.52
CA ALA A 560 -26.02 29.83 -6.30
C ALA A 560 -24.69 29.02 -6.24
N PRO A 561 -24.74 27.69 -6.41
CA PRO A 561 -23.54 26.83 -6.38
C PRO A 561 -22.47 27.31 -7.36
N GLY A 562 -21.22 27.38 -6.90
CA GLY A 562 -20.07 27.87 -7.68
C GLY A 562 -19.59 29.28 -7.32
N GLY A 563 -20.24 29.97 -6.37
CA GLY A 563 -19.83 31.32 -5.92
C GLY A 563 -18.42 31.41 -5.28
N ASN A 564 -17.83 30.28 -4.88
CA ASN A 564 -16.47 30.17 -4.35
C ASN A 564 -15.42 29.75 -5.40
N MET A 565 -15.83 29.62 -6.67
CA MET A 565 -14.90 29.37 -7.78
C MET A 565 -14.02 30.60 -8.03
N THR A 566 -12.78 30.35 -8.47
CA THR A 566 -11.92 31.42 -9.00
C THR A 566 -12.48 31.91 -10.35
N ASP A 567 -12.03 33.10 -10.78
CA ASP A 567 -12.42 33.63 -12.09
C ASP A 567 -12.13 32.65 -13.25
N PRO A 568 -10.95 31.99 -13.34
CA PRO A 568 -10.68 30.97 -14.35
C PRO A 568 -11.56 29.72 -14.27
N GLU A 569 -11.84 29.22 -13.07
CA GLU A 569 -12.71 28.06 -12.87
C GLU A 569 -14.14 28.36 -13.32
N LEU A 570 -14.68 29.51 -12.91
CA LEU A 570 -16.06 29.91 -13.23
C LEU A 570 -16.23 30.18 -14.72
N ALA A 571 -15.26 30.88 -15.34
CA ALA A 571 -15.25 31.10 -16.78
C ALA A 571 -15.15 29.77 -17.53
N SER A 572 -14.33 28.83 -17.06
CA SER A 572 -14.20 27.50 -17.68
C SER A 572 -15.50 26.70 -17.56
N ALA A 573 -16.14 26.68 -16.38
CA ALA A 573 -17.39 25.96 -16.14
C ALA A 573 -18.54 26.44 -17.02
N TYR A 574 -18.72 27.77 -17.13
CA TYR A 574 -19.71 28.34 -18.05
C TYR A 574 -19.38 27.95 -19.50
N SER A 575 -18.14 28.18 -19.91
CA SER A 575 -17.79 28.08 -21.32
C SER A 575 -17.73 26.64 -21.83
N TYR A 576 -17.50 25.66 -20.94
CA TYR A 576 -17.60 24.23 -21.24
C TYR A 576 -18.90 23.89 -21.95
N THR A 577 -19.98 24.59 -21.61
CA THR A 577 -21.34 24.38 -22.13
C THR A 577 -21.71 25.28 -23.31
N THR A 578 -20.75 25.96 -23.95
CA THR A 578 -21.03 26.91 -25.05
C THR A 578 -20.45 26.44 -26.39
N GLU A 579 -21.13 26.80 -27.49
CA GLU A 579 -20.58 26.74 -28.85
C GLU A 579 -20.15 28.14 -29.29
N HIS A 580 -18.85 28.38 -29.47
CA HIS A 580 -18.33 29.64 -30.00
C HIS A 580 -17.42 29.38 -31.23
N ARG A 581 -17.64 30.14 -32.31
CA ARG A 581 -16.85 30.07 -33.55
C ARG A 581 -15.37 30.41 -33.25
N GLY A 582 -14.51 29.40 -33.30
CA GLY A 582 -13.08 29.49 -32.97
C GLY A 582 -12.65 28.75 -31.70
N TRP A 583 -13.59 28.35 -30.82
CA TRP A 583 -13.31 27.50 -29.65
C TRP A 583 -14.58 26.75 -29.18
N THR A 584 -14.76 25.50 -29.61
CA THR A 584 -15.87 24.62 -29.17
C THR A 584 -15.43 23.80 -27.95
N HIS A 585 -15.87 24.13 -26.73
CA HIS A 585 -15.22 23.60 -25.52
C HIS A 585 -15.65 22.18 -25.19
N TYR A 586 -16.95 21.89 -25.15
CA TYR A 586 -17.42 20.53 -24.85
C TYR A 586 -16.85 19.51 -25.85
N ASN A 587 -17.03 19.77 -27.14
CA ASN A 587 -16.68 18.81 -28.20
C ASN A 587 -15.17 18.73 -28.45
N ALA A 588 -14.43 19.85 -28.51
CA ALA A 588 -13.01 19.80 -28.82
C ALA A 588 -12.17 19.29 -27.65
N VAL A 589 -12.45 19.73 -26.41
CA VAL A 589 -11.71 19.28 -25.22
C VAL A 589 -11.93 17.78 -25.02
N ASN A 590 -13.18 17.32 -25.06
CA ASN A 590 -13.46 15.90 -24.87
C ASN A 590 -12.97 15.03 -26.03
N ARG A 591 -12.99 15.54 -27.26
CA ARG A 591 -12.40 14.83 -28.41
C ARG A 591 -10.89 14.68 -28.22
N GLU A 592 -10.18 15.76 -27.94
CA GLU A 592 -8.73 15.72 -27.78
C GLU A 592 -8.30 14.87 -26.58
N LEU A 593 -8.99 14.97 -25.45
CA LEU A 593 -8.72 14.13 -24.28
C LEU A 593 -8.86 12.64 -24.61
N ARG A 594 -9.90 12.25 -25.36
CA ARG A 594 -10.13 10.85 -25.77
C ARG A 594 -9.15 10.40 -26.85
N GLU A 595 -8.82 11.24 -27.83
CA GLU A 595 -7.85 10.92 -28.88
C GLU A 595 -6.44 10.79 -28.32
N ALA A 596 -6.05 11.65 -27.37
CA ALA A 596 -4.77 11.58 -26.69
C ALA A 596 -4.65 10.29 -25.87
N ASP A 597 -5.69 9.96 -25.09
CA ASP A 597 -5.78 8.72 -24.32
C ASP A 597 -5.72 7.46 -25.21
N LYS A 598 -6.53 7.42 -26.29
CA LYS A 598 -6.48 6.33 -27.28
C LYS A 598 -5.11 6.17 -27.94
N ALA A 599 -4.38 7.25 -28.14
CA ALA A 599 -3.05 7.25 -28.72
C ALA A 599 -1.92 7.07 -27.68
N GLY A 600 -2.24 6.86 -26.39
CA GLY A 600 -1.25 6.69 -25.33
C GLY A 600 -0.35 7.91 -25.10
N ARG A 601 -0.82 9.11 -25.45
CA ARG A 601 -0.06 10.36 -25.36
C ARG A 601 -0.75 11.39 -24.47
N ALA A 602 0.00 12.39 -24.02
CA ALA A 602 -0.59 13.53 -23.34
C ALA A 602 -1.45 14.38 -24.32
N PRO A 603 -2.56 14.98 -23.85
CA PRO A 603 -3.24 16.05 -24.59
C PRO A 603 -2.32 17.28 -24.70
N SER A 604 -2.68 18.23 -25.57
CA SER A 604 -1.97 19.50 -25.64
C SER A 604 -1.99 20.19 -24.27
N LYS A 605 -0.93 20.94 -23.99
CA LYS A 605 -0.82 21.69 -22.73
C LYS A 605 -2.04 22.58 -22.48
N ARG A 606 -2.60 23.17 -23.54
CA ARG A 606 -3.80 23.99 -23.48
C ARG A 606 -5.03 23.21 -23.01
N VAL A 607 -5.26 22.01 -23.55
CA VAL A 607 -6.38 21.15 -23.13
C VAL A 607 -6.17 20.55 -21.74
N ALA A 608 -4.93 20.16 -21.42
CA ALA A 608 -4.58 19.70 -20.08
C ALA A 608 -4.85 20.78 -19.03
N ASP A 609 -4.36 22.01 -19.26
CA ASP A 609 -4.58 23.13 -18.35
C ASP A 609 -6.08 23.46 -18.23
N TYR A 610 -6.83 23.50 -19.33
CA TYR A 610 -8.28 23.75 -19.27
C TYR A 610 -9.03 22.66 -18.49
N ALA A 611 -8.73 21.38 -18.73
CA ALA A 611 -9.36 20.26 -18.04
C ALA A 611 -9.06 20.28 -16.53
N LEU A 612 -7.84 20.62 -16.14
CA LEU A 612 -7.48 20.80 -14.74
C LEU A 612 -8.25 21.98 -14.12
N THR A 613 -8.34 23.13 -14.80
CA THR A 613 -9.05 24.32 -14.29
C THR A 613 -10.53 24.03 -14.10
N LEU A 614 -11.15 23.31 -15.03
CA LEU A 614 -12.56 22.92 -14.90
C LEU A 614 -12.75 21.89 -13.77
N ASN A 615 -11.88 20.89 -13.66
CA ASN A 615 -11.92 19.92 -12.55
C ASN A 615 -11.84 20.60 -11.18
N ASP A 616 -10.97 21.61 -11.02
CA ASP A 616 -10.85 22.38 -9.77
C ASP A 616 -12.13 23.14 -9.43
N GLY A 617 -12.76 23.76 -10.44
CA GLY A 617 -14.05 24.43 -10.26
C GLY A 617 -15.14 23.43 -9.86
N LEU A 618 -15.22 22.29 -10.57
CA LEU A 618 -16.18 21.24 -10.29
C LEU A 618 -16.03 20.67 -8.86
N ASP A 619 -14.80 20.57 -8.33
CA ASP A 619 -14.54 20.13 -6.95
C ASP A 619 -15.14 21.06 -5.88
N LYS A 620 -15.49 22.30 -6.24
CA LYS A 620 -16.14 23.26 -5.34
C LYS A 620 -17.66 23.15 -5.34
N LEU A 621 -18.23 22.31 -6.19
CA LEU A 621 -19.66 22.01 -6.24
C LEU A 621 -19.99 20.80 -5.36
N PRO A 622 -21.19 20.78 -4.73
CA PRO A 622 -21.64 19.61 -3.99
C PRO A 622 -21.71 18.35 -4.85
N ASP A 623 -21.35 17.21 -4.25
CA ASP A 623 -21.51 15.90 -4.88
C ASP A 623 -22.98 15.54 -5.06
N ARG A 624 -23.32 15.08 -6.27
CA ARG A 624 -24.63 14.51 -6.61
C ARG A 624 -24.49 13.01 -6.86
N LYS A 625 -24.75 12.23 -5.80
CA LYS A 625 -24.76 10.76 -5.85
C LYS A 625 -26.02 10.26 -6.54
N GLY A 626 -25.89 9.22 -7.35
CA GLY A 626 -27.04 8.62 -8.01
C GLY A 626 -26.70 7.71 -9.18
N THR A 627 -27.74 7.22 -9.84
CA THR A 627 -27.62 6.47 -11.10
C THR A 627 -27.97 7.41 -12.25
N PHE A 628 -27.06 7.52 -13.21
CA PHE A 628 -27.17 8.39 -14.37
C PHE A 628 -26.94 7.59 -15.65
N TYR A 629 -27.39 8.15 -16.77
CA TYR A 629 -27.37 7.46 -18.06
C TYR A 629 -26.58 8.26 -19.09
N ARG A 630 -25.79 7.56 -19.89
CA ARG A 630 -25.00 8.17 -20.98
C ARG A 630 -25.03 7.28 -22.21
N GLY A 631 -25.51 7.81 -23.32
CA GLY A 631 -25.39 7.14 -24.61
C GLY A 631 -24.01 7.37 -25.22
N ALA A 632 -23.49 6.35 -25.93
CA ALA A 632 -22.23 6.41 -26.64
C ALA A 632 -22.33 5.70 -28.00
N GLN A 633 -21.45 6.10 -28.92
CA GLN A 633 -21.11 5.33 -30.11
C GLN A 633 -19.75 4.68 -29.87
N LEU A 634 -19.71 3.36 -29.78
CA LEU A 634 -18.47 2.60 -29.63
C LEU A 634 -18.27 1.67 -30.82
N SER A 635 -17.03 1.44 -31.27
CA SER A 635 -16.69 0.35 -32.19
C SER A 635 -16.91 -1.02 -31.51
N ALA A 636 -16.88 -2.10 -32.28
CA ALA A 636 -16.97 -3.45 -31.72
C ALA A 636 -15.83 -3.72 -30.71
N ASP A 637 -14.61 -3.29 -31.03
CA ASP A 637 -13.44 -3.43 -30.16
C ASP A 637 -13.58 -2.61 -28.87
N GLU A 638 -14.08 -1.38 -28.99
CA GLU A 638 -14.35 -0.52 -27.82
C GLU A 638 -15.41 -1.15 -26.92
N GLN A 639 -16.47 -1.75 -27.49
CA GLN A 639 -17.46 -2.48 -26.69
C GLN A 639 -16.88 -3.73 -26.04
N ALA A 640 -15.97 -4.42 -26.72
CA ALA A 640 -15.30 -5.62 -26.19
C ALA A 640 -14.37 -5.30 -25.02
N ALA A 641 -13.78 -4.09 -24.98
CA ALA A 641 -12.90 -3.65 -23.89
C ALA A 641 -13.62 -3.51 -22.53
N TYR A 642 -14.94 -3.28 -22.52
CA TYR A 642 -15.73 -3.13 -21.29
C TYR A 642 -16.22 -4.49 -20.76
N THR A 643 -15.31 -5.31 -20.25
CA THR A 643 -15.64 -6.59 -19.59
C THR A 643 -16.01 -6.39 -18.12
N VAL A 644 -16.87 -7.25 -17.56
CA VAL A 644 -17.23 -7.16 -16.12
C VAL A 644 -15.98 -7.29 -15.26
N GLY A 645 -15.78 -6.35 -14.34
CA GLY A 645 -14.59 -6.23 -13.50
C GLY A 645 -13.46 -5.36 -14.09
N SER A 646 -13.52 -4.98 -15.37
CA SER A 646 -12.53 -4.07 -15.96
C SER A 646 -12.67 -2.65 -15.40
N GLU A 647 -11.54 -2.01 -15.15
CA GLU A 647 -11.47 -0.60 -14.78
C GLU A 647 -11.21 0.26 -16.03
N HIS A 648 -11.91 1.38 -16.11
CA HIS A 648 -11.81 2.33 -17.22
C HIS A 648 -11.62 3.74 -16.68
N VAL A 649 -10.78 4.51 -17.36
CA VAL A 649 -10.63 5.95 -17.13
C VAL A 649 -11.37 6.67 -18.24
N TRP A 650 -12.37 7.47 -17.88
CA TRP A 650 -12.96 8.39 -18.83
C TRP A 650 -12.10 9.65 -18.90
N ALA A 651 -11.17 9.66 -19.86
CA ALA A 651 -10.22 10.77 -20.06
C ALA A 651 -10.92 12.12 -20.26
N GLY A 652 -12.05 12.12 -20.97
CA GLY A 652 -12.91 13.30 -21.13
C GLY A 652 -13.93 13.47 -20.02
N PHE A 653 -14.40 14.70 -19.84
CA PHE A 653 -15.59 14.99 -19.07
C PHE A 653 -16.80 14.25 -19.67
N SER A 654 -17.67 13.77 -18.80
CA SER A 654 -18.78 12.92 -19.22
C SER A 654 -20.10 13.46 -18.72
N SER A 655 -20.83 14.09 -19.64
CA SER A 655 -22.22 14.47 -19.46
C SER A 655 -23.10 13.25 -19.32
N THR A 656 -23.92 13.23 -18.27
CA THR A 656 -24.87 12.16 -17.97
C THR A 656 -26.25 12.76 -17.67
N SER A 657 -27.29 11.99 -17.97
CA SER A 657 -28.68 12.38 -17.73
C SER A 657 -29.26 11.61 -16.55
N SER A 658 -30.08 12.25 -15.73
CA SER A 658 -30.89 11.56 -14.72
C SER A 658 -32.08 10.78 -15.33
N SER A 659 -32.33 10.91 -16.63
CA SER A 659 -33.40 10.19 -17.33
C SER A 659 -32.82 9.19 -18.34
N ARG A 660 -33.23 7.92 -18.20
CA ARG A 660 -32.89 6.83 -19.13
C ARG A 660 -33.40 7.12 -20.55
N SER A 661 -34.60 7.69 -20.68
CA SER A 661 -35.20 8.00 -21.99
C SER A 661 -34.58 9.21 -22.69
N LYS A 662 -33.97 10.13 -21.93
CA LYS A 662 -33.27 11.30 -22.48
C LYS A 662 -31.81 11.00 -22.85
N ALA A 663 -31.25 9.88 -22.40
CA ALA A 663 -29.92 9.44 -22.79
C ALA A 663 -29.98 8.79 -24.18
N PHE A 664 -29.80 9.60 -25.23
CA PHE A 664 -29.79 9.16 -26.63
C PHE A 664 -28.74 8.05 -26.84
N SER A 665 -29.17 6.80 -26.93
CA SER A 665 -28.28 5.67 -27.20
C SER A 665 -28.19 5.44 -28.70
N ARG A 666 -26.96 5.43 -29.24
CA ARG A 666 -26.73 4.88 -30.58
C ARG A 666 -26.61 3.36 -30.47
N ASN A 667 -25.40 2.83 -30.26
CA ASN A 667 -25.19 1.39 -30.10
C ASN A 667 -24.76 0.96 -28.69
N THR A 668 -24.46 1.90 -27.79
CA THR A 668 -24.10 1.59 -26.39
C THR A 668 -24.73 2.58 -25.41
N ARG A 669 -25.17 2.10 -24.25
CA ARG A 669 -25.66 2.91 -23.13
C ARG A 669 -24.94 2.55 -21.84
N PHE A 670 -24.34 3.54 -21.21
CA PHE A 670 -23.77 3.41 -19.88
C PHE A 670 -24.80 3.76 -18.81
N ILE A 671 -24.89 2.91 -17.80
CA ILE A 671 -25.63 3.13 -16.55
C ILE A 671 -24.57 3.39 -15.48
N VAL A 672 -24.42 4.66 -15.10
CA VAL A 672 -23.32 5.13 -14.26
C VAL A 672 -23.81 5.35 -12.83
N LYS A 673 -23.34 4.53 -11.89
CA LYS A 673 -23.51 4.77 -10.46
C LYS A 673 -22.42 5.74 -9.98
N ALA A 674 -22.72 7.04 -10.05
CA ALA A 674 -21.79 8.10 -9.70
C ALA A 674 -21.84 8.44 -8.21
N ARG A 675 -20.65 8.73 -7.65
CA ARG A 675 -20.43 9.19 -6.28
C ARG A 675 -20.11 10.68 -6.22
N HIS A 676 -19.44 11.20 -7.25
CA HIS A 676 -18.91 12.56 -7.30
C HIS A 676 -19.39 13.35 -8.53
N GLY A 677 -20.53 12.97 -9.12
CA GLY A 677 -21.16 13.72 -10.20
C GLY A 677 -21.51 15.15 -9.76
N LYS A 678 -21.38 16.13 -10.66
CA LYS A 678 -21.59 17.55 -10.36
C LYS A 678 -22.77 18.10 -11.14
N ASP A 679 -23.68 18.77 -10.44
CA ASP A 679 -24.83 19.42 -11.06
C ASP A 679 -24.43 20.78 -11.63
N ILE A 680 -24.37 20.88 -12.95
CA ILE A 680 -23.92 22.11 -13.64
C ILE A 680 -25.06 22.92 -14.24
N ARG A 681 -26.33 22.59 -13.94
CA ARG A 681 -27.52 23.26 -14.51
C ARG A 681 -27.49 24.78 -14.39
N LYS A 682 -27.07 25.27 -13.22
CA LYS A 682 -27.04 26.70 -12.92
C LYS A 682 -25.85 27.40 -13.58
N LEU A 683 -24.80 26.66 -13.92
CA LEU A 683 -23.59 27.16 -14.56
C LEU A 683 -23.64 27.04 -16.09
N SER A 684 -24.44 26.12 -16.61
CA SER A 684 -24.59 25.85 -18.05
C SER A 684 -25.24 27.01 -18.79
N ALA A 685 -24.81 27.26 -20.03
CA ALA A 685 -25.44 28.17 -20.98
C ALA A 685 -26.86 27.71 -21.36
N TYR A 686 -27.11 26.40 -21.32
CA TYR A 686 -28.39 25.78 -21.65
C TYR A 686 -29.08 25.31 -20.36
N GLY A 687 -29.79 26.22 -19.68
CA GLY A 687 -30.38 25.97 -18.35
C GLY A 687 -31.52 24.94 -18.28
N GLY A 688 -31.84 24.23 -19.37
CA GLY A 688 -32.96 23.29 -19.48
C GLY A 688 -32.59 21.82 -19.30
N GLU A 689 -31.31 21.45 -19.36
CA GLU A 689 -30.90 20.05 -19.30
C GLU A 689 -30.55 19.63 -17.88
N ALA A 690 -31.13 18.52 -17.38
CA ALA A 690 -30.80 17.96 -16.06
C ALA A 690 -29.44 17.24 -16.07
N GLU A 691 -28.39 17.98 -16.42
CA GLU A 691 -27.05 17.47 -16.67
C GLU A 691 -26.27 17.28 -15.36
N VAL A 692 -25.78 16.06 -15.16
CA VAL A 692 -24.79 15.75 -14.14
C VAL A 692 -23.49 15.44 -14.85
N LEU A 693 -22.47 16.25 -14.58
CA LEU A 693 -21.16 16.15 -15.20
C LEU A 693 -20.21 15.33 -14.33
N LEU A 694 -19.58 14.33 -14.93
CA LEU A 694 -18.43 13.64 -14.36
C LEU A 694 -17.13 14.32 -14.82
N LYS A 695 -16.18 14.41 -13.90
CA LYS A 695 -14.88 15.04 -14.13
C LYS A 695 -14.07 14.33 -15.21
N ALA A 696 -13.19 15.05 -15.88
CA ALA A 696 -12.19 14.42 -16.73
C ALA A 696 -11.26 13.55 -15.86
N GLY A 697 -11.01 12.33 -16.31
CA GLY A 697 -10.24 11.33 -15.55
C GLY A 697 -11.06 10.54 -14.53
N THR A 698 -12.40 10.59 -14.57
CA THR A 698 -13.25 9.76 -13.69
C THR A 698 -12.94 8.28 -13.93
N ARG A 699 -12.68 7.56 -12.84
CA ARG A 699 -12.42 6.12 -12.83
C ARG A 699 -13.69 5.34 -12.58
N LEU A 700 -13.86 4.28 -13.35
CA LEU A 700 -15.07 3.47 -13.37
C LEU A 700 -14.70 2.01 -13.35
N ILE A 701 -15.48 1.18 -12.66
CA ILE A 701 -15.41 -0.27 -12.77
C ILE A 701 -16.70 -0.81 -13.39
N VAL A 702 -16.57 -1.70 -14.37
CA VAL A 702 -17.73 -2.37 -14.98
C VAL A 702 -18.30 -3.38 -13.99
N ARG A 703 -19.57 -3.20 -13.64
CA ARG A 703 -20.31 -4.09 -12.75
C ARG A 703 -21.15 -5.09 -13.50
N ASN A 704 -21.70 -4.70 -14.64
CA ASN A 704 -22.56 -5.55 -15.43
C ASN A 704 -22.52 -5.14 -16.91
N ARG A 705 -22.86 -6.08 -17.80
CA ARG A 705 -22.93 -5.87 -19.25
C ARG A 705 -23.98 -6.81 -19.86
N TYR A 706 -24.93 -6.27 -20.63
CA TYR A 706 -25.98 -7.06 -21.29
C TYR A 706 -26.55 -6.35 -22.52
N GLN A 707 -27.20 -7.09 -23.41
CA GLN A 707 -27.92 -6.53 -24.56
C GLN A 707 -29.37 -6.22 -24.18
N ASP A 708 -29.86 -5.02 -24.50
CA ASP A 708 -31.26 -4.61 -24.35
C ASP A 708 -31.74 -3.92 -25.63
N ARG A 709 -32.72 -4.53 -26.31
CA ARG A 709 -33.36 -3.99 -27.54
C ARG A 709 -32.37 -3.48 -28.60
N GLY A 710 -31.29 -4.23 -28.84
CA GLY A 710 -30.26 -3.88 -29.84
C GLY A 710 -29.24 -2.84 -29.40
N VAL A 711 -29.26 -2.43 -28.13
CA VAL A 711 -28.28 -1.53 -27.52
C VAL A 711 -27.52 -2.31 -26.45
N LEU A 712 -26.18 -2.22 -26.47
CA LEU A 712 -25.36 -2.77 -25.41
C LEU A 712 -25.46 -1.88 -24.15
N GLU A 713 -25.96 -2.42 -23.05
CA GLU A 713 -25.97 -1.75 -21.76
C GLU A 713 -24.76 -2.17 -20.92
N ILE A 714 -24.07 -1.17 -20.36
CA ILE A 714 -22.89 -1.36 -19.53
C ILE A 714 -23.11 -0.60 -18.23
N GLU A 715 -23.23 -1.35 -17.13
CA GLU A 715 -23.33 -0.78 -15.79
C GLU A 715 -21.92 -0.54 -15.25
N VAL A 716 -21.64 0.70 -14.88
CA VAL A 716 -20.36 1.13 -14.34
C VAL A 716 -20.56 1.84 -13.01
N GLU A 717 -19.64 1.62 -12.08
CA GLU A 717 -19.62 2.31 -10.79
C GLU A 717 -18.38 3.20 -10.69
N GLU A 718 -18.56 4.45 -10.25
CA GLU A 718 -17.45 5.35 -9.95
C GLU A 718 -16.66 4.85 -8.73
N ILE A 719 -15.34 4.79 -8.90
CA ILE A 719 -14.39 4.40 -7.87
C ILE A 719 -13.47 5.58 -7.51
N ASP A 720 -13.08 5.68 -6.25
CA ASP A 720 -12.27 6.80 -5.76
C ASP A 720 -10.87 6.75 -6.39
N GLY A 721 -10.42 7.93 -6.86
CA GLY A 721 -9.15 8.15 -7.56
C GLY A 721 -7.91 8.01 -6.70
#